data_AF-A0A931UIJ8-F1
#
_entry.id   AF-A0A931UIJ8-F1
#
_cell.length_a   1.000
_cell.length_b   1.000
_cell.length_c   1.000
_cell.angle_alpha   90.00
_cell.angle_beta   90.00
_cell.angle_gamma   90.00
#
_symmetry.space_group_name_H-M   'P 1'
#
loop_
_entity.id
_entity.type
_entity.pdbx_description
1 polymer ?
#
loop_
_entity_poly.entity_id
_entity_poly.type
_entity_poly.pdbx_seq_one_letter_code
_entity_poly.pdbx_strand_id
1 'polypeptide(L)'
;MKAVIMAGGFGTRIQPLTSSLPKPMIPLFNRPIMLHIVELLKKHDITDLVMLLYHQPEVIKKFFRDGADFGVRITYVTPLQDMGTAGAVKAAEKYLDERFLVISGDLLTDFNLKKVMDFHADNKAMATITLTSVKDPLQFGVVITDKERRITQFLEKPGWGEVISDTINTGIYVLEPEIFKYIPAGENFDFSQDLFPQMLANKDALFGFPAKGYWRDIGNTDSYREAYHDIFKGKVNLKIDEPKQDYVGKDLRVGADVNLEDASALEGTVVIGDNTQIQGGGRIKDSVIGRNCTIEPGVRLSRCVIWDNAYIKKGAKISDSVICTNVRIGQGAVMEEGVIVADDTSIGDEAIIKADVKIWPRKVIEAGSTVTTNLIWGEKWKKSLFEGAIVKGLSNVELTPEFCAKLGCAFGTTLPKGSFVLAGRDSNHSSRMLKRSFVGGILSAGVNVRDMKMTALPILRYKLKTFGEVGGFHFRQAHDDPASMEIVFLDGDGLDFSSGMAKNVERIYYKENFRRAHHSEPGAISDINNVAEFYREGFLRAVDKEKFKKAAWTVVVDFNFSPASQVLPPILNELGCSVIALNAYVDEGRGAKKGKDKRAALEQLSKIVGSLGAQAGFWLDQTAESITLLDETGRILDGIELLSLVASLTLKSGQKGVIAVPVQAPSSVEQMANQKRCQVTRTKSSDRAMLEVAGSSEVILAGSTDGRFAFPHFQAAFDGMFAIARLVELGAASGIPFSKSLAEVPPWAFLQTSVSCAWEMKGGIMRKMSEDSLDKEASFIDGIKVHFGDEWVLVLPDQYTPYVHIVAEAKDQKTAQRLLTEYQKKVEGWKKELG
;
A
#
# COMPACT_ATOMS: atom_id res chain seq x y z
N MET A 1 -2.91 -34.88 41.32
CA MET A 1 -1.95 -34.28 40.36
C MET A 1 -2.70 -33.31 39.46
N LYS A 2 -2.24 -32.07 39.39
CA LYS A 2 -2.81 -31.01 38.55
C LYS A 2 -2.03 -30.86 37.24
N ALA A 3 -2.65 -30.26 36.22
CA ALA A 3 -1.95 -29.82 35.02
C ALA A 3 -2.12 -28.33 34.76
N VAL A 4 -1.04 -27.68 34.32
CA VAL A 4 -1.01 -26.29 33.89
C VAL A 4 -0.99 -26.25 32.38
N ILE A 5 -1.99 -25.60 31.78
CA ILE A 5 -2.03 -25.35 30.33
C ILE A 5 -1.60 -23.91 30.08
N MET A 6 -0.50 -23.74 29.34
CA MET A 6 0.02 -22.42 28.97
C MET A 6 -0.69 -21.92 27.70
N ALA A 7 -1.58 -20.94 27.84
CA ALA A 7 -2.42 -20.43 26.75
C ALA A 7 -2.35 -18.89 26.61
N GLY A 8 -1.23 -18.29 27.04
CA GLY A 8 -1.05 -16.83 27.09
C GLY A 8 -0.43 -16.18 25.85
N GLY A 9 0.08 -16.94 24.89
CA GLY A 9 0.84 -16.39 23.77
C GLY A 9 0.00 -15.56 22.78
N PHE A 10 0.59 -14.48 22.25
CA PHE A 10 -0.04 -13.58 21.26
C PHE A 10 -0.29 -14.22 19.88
N GLY A 11 0.38 -15.33 19.55
CA GLY A 11 0.17 -16.04 18.28
C GLY A 11 0.53 -15.23 17.03
N THR A 12 1.49 -14.30 17.10
CA THR A 12 1.84 -13.40 15.98
C THR A 12 2.35 -14.15 14.74
N ARG A 13 3.08 -15.25 14.91
CA ARG A 13 3.65 -16.05 13.81
C ARG A 13 2.62 -16.85 12.99
N ILE A 14 1.42 -17.06 13.53
CA ILE A 14 0.32 -17.78 12.86
C ILE A 14 -0.73 -16.83 12.27
N GLN A 15 -0.50 -15.51 12.34
CA GLN A 15 -1.35 -14.54 11.66
C GLN A 15 -1.42 -14.81 10.14
N PRO A 16 -2.58 -14.54 9.50
CA PRO A 16 -3.74 -13.82 10.05
C PRO A 16 -4.76 -14.67 10.82
N LEU A 17 -4.54 -15.98 11.04
CA LEU A 17 -5.52 -16.88 11.71
C LEU A 17 -5.85 -16.47 13.15
N THR A 18 -4.94 -15.77 13.83
CA THR A 18 -5.09 -15.29 15.22
C THR A 18 -5.57 -13.84 15.32
N SER A 19 -6.03 -13.24 14.21
CA SER A 19 -6.46 -11.84 14.23
C SER A 19 -7.75 -11.64 15.03
N SER A 20 -8.61 -12.65 15.05
CA SER A 20 -9.95 -12.65 15.67
C SER A 20 -10.10 -13.69 16.79
N LEU A 21 -9.17 -14.65 16.90
CA LEU A 21 -9.19 -15.73 17.88
C LEU A 21 -7.82 -15.88 18.55
N PRO A 22 -7.76 -16.17 19.86
CA PRO A 22 -6.51 -16.57 20.49
C PRO A 22 -6.04 -17.91 19.92
N LYS A 23 -4.72 -18.10 19.81
CA LYS A 23 -4.09 -19.27 19.18
C LYS A 23 -4.65 -20.63 19.65
N PRO A 24 -4.86 -20.88 20.97
CA PRO A 24 -5.40 -22.16 21.45
C PRO A 24 -6.84 -22.45 20.98
N MET A 25 -7.55 -21.42 20.51
CA MET A 25 -8.93 -21.50 20.04
C MET A 25 -9.07 -21.63 18.53
N ILE A 26 -7.96 -21.60 17.77
CA ILE A 26 -8.00 -21.89 16.34
C ILE A 26 -8.59 -23.30 16.13
N PRO A 27 -9.51 -23.50 15.17
CA PRO A 27 -10.10 -24.81 14.91
C PRO A 27 -9.07 -25.79 14.36
N LEU A 28 -9.08 -27.02 14.83
CA LEU A 28 -8.39 -28.17 14.29
C LEU A 28 -9.43 -29.30 14.20
N PHE A 29 -9.86 -29.63 12.98
CA PHE A 29 -11.00 -30.54 12.73
C PHE A 29 -12.27 -30.09 13.49
N ASN A 30 -12.73 -28.86 13.20
CA ASN A 30 -13.93 -28.23 13.77
C ASN A 30 -13.97 -28.09 15.30
N ARG A 31 -12.81 -28.23 15.95
CA ARG A 31 -12.65 -28.16 17.43
C ARG A 31 -11.45 -27.32 17.82
N PRO A 32 -11.48 -26.52 18.89
CA PRO A 32 -10.31 -25.77 19.34
C PRO A 32 -9.07 -26.65 19.57
N ILE A 33 -7.87 -26.19 19.19
CA ILE A 33 -6.61 -26.91 19.47
C ILE A 33 -6.51 -27.28 20.96
N MET A 34 -6.83 -26.33 21.85
CA MET A 34 -6.77 -26.53 23.29
C MET A 34 -7.72 -27.62 23.80
N LEU A 35 -8.84 -27.88 23.10
CA LEU A 35 -9.79 -28.91 23.50
C LEU A 35 -9.18 -30.31 23.35
N HIS A 36 -8.35 -30.53 22.33
CA HIS A 36 -7.62 -31.78 22.15
C HIS A 36 -6.65 -32.06 23.30
N ILE A 37 -6.02 -31.00 23.84
CA ILE A 37 -5.14 -31.10 25.01
C ILE A 37 -5.94 -31.42 26.28
N VAL A 38 -7.08 -30.75 26.49
CA VAL A 38 -7.96 -31.02 27.63
C VAL A 38 -8.43 -32.48 27.62
N GLU A 39 -8.83 -33.01 26.47
CA GLU A 39 -9.23 -34.41 26.34
C GLU A 39 -8.06 -35.38 26.49
N LEU A 40 -6.85 -35.03 26.00
CA LEU A 40 -5.64 -35.82 26.23
C LEU A 40 -5.30 -35.94 27.72
N LEU A 41 -5.35 -34.83 28.45
CA LEU A 41 -5.11 -34.81 29.90
C LEU A 41 -6.15 -35.66 30.64
N LYS A 42 -7.43 -35.50 30.30
CA LYS A 42 -8.51 -36.30 30.86
C LYS A 42 -8.35 -37.79 30.58
N LYS A 43 -7.93 -38.16 29.37
CA LYS A 43 -7.65 -39.56 28.98
C LYS A 43 -6.54 -40.20 29.83
N HIS A 44 -5.66 -39.38 30.40
CA HIS A 44 -4.59 -39.79 31.31
C HIS A 44 -4.92 -39.51 32.79
N ASP A 45 -6.20 -39.40 33.14
CA ASP A 45 -6.73 -39.22 34.49
C ASP A 45 -6.33 -37.88 35.16
N ILE A 46 -5.93 -36.88 34.37
CA ILE A 46 -5.63 -35.53 34.87
C ILE A 46 -6.85 -34.63 34.64
N THR A 47 -7.60 -34.39 35.71
CA THR A 47 -8.90 -33.68 35.65
C THR A 47 -8.90 -32.30 36.31
N ASP A 48 -7.89 -31.97 37.11
CA ASP A 48 -7.73 -30.64 37.70
C ASP A 48 -6.75 -29.79 36.88
N LEU A 49 -7.27 -28.78 36.21
CA LEU A 49 -6.55 -27.96 35.23
C LEU A 49 -6.41 -26.52 35.71
N VAL A 50 -5.21 -25.97 35.56
CA VAL A 50 -4.91 -24.55 35.75
C VAL A 50 -4.57 -23.95 34.39
N MET A 51 -5.40 -23.05 33.88
CA MET A 51 -5.18 -22.41 32.59
C MET A 51 -4.56 -21.03 32.79
N LEU A 52 -3.35 -20.85 32.27
CA LEU A 52 -2.64 -19.57 32.26
C LEU A 52 -3.04 -18.79 31.01
N LEU A 53 -3.80 -17.72 31.20
CA LEU A 53 -4.37 -16.91 30.12
C LEU A 53 -3.81 -15.49 30.14
N TYR A 54 -3.57 -14.91 28.98
CA TYR A 54 -3.12 -13.51 28.88
C TYR A 54 -3.75 -12.79 27.69
N HIS A 55 -3.57 -13.31 26.47
CA HIS A 55 -4.19 -12.75 25.27
C HIS A 55 -5.64 -13.25 25.08
N GLN A 56 -6.62 -12.34 25.01
CA GLN A 56 -8.06 -12.62 24.82
C GLN A 56 -8.64 -13.72 25.75
N PRO A 57 -8.41 -13.65 27.08
CA PRO A 57 -8.81 -14.68 28.03
C PRO A 57 -10.33 -14.96 28.05
N GLU A 58 -11.14 -13.97 27.71
CA GLU A 58 -12.60 -14.04 27.66
C GLU A 58 -13.11 -15.07 26.65
N VAL A 59 -12.44 -15.25 25.51
CA VAL A 59 -12.83 -16.23 24.49
C VAL A 59 -12.68 -17.66 25.04
N ILE A 60 -11.55 -17.93 25.69
CA ILE A 60 -11.23 -19.23 26.29
C ILE A 60 -12.16 -19.51 27.49
N LYS A 61 -12.34 -18.53 28.39
CA LYS A 61 -13.24 -18.66 29.55
C LYS A 61 -14.70 -18.90 29.12
N LYS A 62 -15.16 -18.23 28.07
CA LYS A 62 -16.53 -18.40 27.55
C LYS A 62 -16.77 -19.81 27.00
N PHE A 63 -15.77 -20.40 26.34
CA PHE A 63 -15.88 -21.74 25.78
C PHE A 63 -15.76 -22.83 26.85
N PHE A 64 -14.73 -22.77 27.70
CA PHE A 64 -14.43 -23.84 28.65
C PHE A 64 -15.20 -23.74 29.98
N ARG A 65 -15.68 -22.56 30.36
CA ARG A 65 -16.42 -22.31 31.62
C ARG A 65 -15.67 -22.88 32.84
N ASP A 66 -16.32 -23.68 33.68
CA ASP A 66 -15.69 -24.35 34.82
C ASP A 66 -15.05 -25.71 34.45
N GLY A 67 -15.19 -26.14 33.19
CA GLY A 67 -14.70 -27.42 32.67
C GLY A 67 -15.69 -28.58 32.80
N ALA A 68 -16.84 -28.40 33.46
CA ALA A 68 -17.79 -29.48 33.74
C ALA A 68 -18.30 -30.17 32.47
N ASP A 69 -18.59 -29.38 31.42
CA ASP A 69 -19.01 -29.86 30.10
C ASP A 69 -17.98 -30.82 29.45
N PHE A 70 -16.71 -30.73 29.87
CA PHE A 70 -15.62 -31.57 29.38
C PHE A 70 -15.19 -32.64 30.38
N GLY A 71 -15.82 -32.70 31.56
CA GLY A 71 -15.50 -33.63 32.65
C GLY A 71 -14.14 -33.36 33.32
N VAL A 72 -13.77 -32.08 33.44
CA VAL A 72 -12.59 -31.58 34.15
C VAL A 72 -12.98 -30.40 35.05
N ARG A 73 -12.10 -29.97 35.94
CA ARG A 73 -12.24 -28.75 36.75
C ARG A 73 -11.19 -27.74 36.35
N ILE A 74 -11.60 -26.52 36.02
CA ILE A 74 -10.70 -25.49 35.49
C ILE A 74 -10.58 -24.32 36.47
N THR A 75 -9.34 -23.98 36.81
CA THR A 75 -8.97 -22.74 37.48
C THR A 75 -8.25 -21.83 36.50
N TYR A 76 -8.69 -20.58 36.38
CA TYR A 76 -8.06 -19.59 35.51
C TYR A 76 -7.10 -18.69 36.28
N VAL A 77 -5.89 -18.53 35.75
CA VAL A 77 -4.91 -17.54 36.23
C VAL A 77 -4.62 -16.58 35.10
N THR A 78 -4.73 -15.28 35.36
CA THR A 78 -4.54 -14.23 34.36
C THR A 78 -3.48 -13.24 34.85
N PRO A 79 -2.19 -13.45 34.51
CA PRO A 79 -1.12 -12.51 34.77
C PRO A 79 -1.43 -11.09 34.28
N LEU A 80 -1.01 -10.06 35.02
CA LEU A 80 -1.18 -8.65 34.62
C LEU A 80 -0.12 -8.18 33.62
N GLN A 81 0.97 -8.92 33.46
CA GLN A 81 2.09 -8.62 32.57
C GLN A 81 2.70 -9.93 32.05
N ASP A 82 3.42 -9.85 30.93
CA ASP A 82 4.17 -10.97 30.38
C ASP A 82 5.37 -11.28 31.30
N MET A 83 5.35 -12.45 31.94
CA MET A 83 6.34 -12.90 32.93
C MET A 83 7.21 -14.05 32.40
N GLY A 84 7.23 -14.29 31.08
CA GLY A 84 7.91 -15.45 30.51
C GLY A 84 7.22 -16.77 30.87
N THR A 85 7.71 -17.90 30.32
CA THR A 85 7.00 -19.18 30.46
C THR A 85 6.99 -19.72 31.89
N ALA A 86 8.13 -19.67 32.60
CA ALA A 86 8.24 -20.16 33.97
C ALA A 86 7.68 -19.17 35.00
N GLY A 87 7.86 -17.85 34.79
CA GLY A 87 7.25 -16.81 35.61
C GLY A 87 5.72 -16.80 35.51
N ALA A 88 5.14 -17.12 34.35
CA ALA A 88 3.71 -17.32 34.23
C ALA A 88 3.20 -18.50 35.08
N VAL A 89 3.94 -19.61 35.13
CA VAL A 89 3.60 -20.76 35.99
C VAL A 89 3.76 -20.41 37.48
N LYS A 90 4.77 -19.60 37.84
CA LYS A 90 4.96 -19.07 39.21
C LYS A 90 3.74 -18.27 39.69
N ALA A 91 3.04 -17.55 38.81
CA ALA A 91 1.80 -16.86 39.17
C ALA A 91 0.66 -17.81 39.63
N ALA A 92 0.74 -19.09 39.27
CA ALA A 92 -0.17 -20.14 39.69
C ALA A 92 0.32 -20.96 40.89
N GLU A 93 1.49 -20.64 41.48
CA GLU A 93 2.12 -21.39 42.58
C GLU A 93 1.15 -21.71 43.73
N LYS A 94 0.28 -20.78 44.10
CA LYS A 94 -0.73 -20.97 45.17
C LYS A 94 -1.71 -22.12 44.93
N TYR A 95 -1.80 -22.63 43.69
CA TYR A 95 -2.62 -23.76 43.30
C TYR A 95 -1.81 -25.04 43.06
N LEU A 96 -0.47 -25.00 43.14
CA LEU A 96 0.45 -26.05 42.73
C LEU A 96 1.31 -26.53 43.91
N ASP A 97 0.64 -27.14 44.88
CA ASP A 97 1.17 -27.63 46.17
C ASP A 97 1.68 -29.08 46.14
N GLU A 98 1.40 -29.80 45.05
CA GLU A 98 1.86 -31.15 44.75
C GLU A 98 2.50 -31.19 43.37
N ARG A 99 3.15 -32.30 43.01
CA ARG A 99 3.63 -32.58 41.65
C ARG A 99 2.59 -32.19 40.61
N PHE A 100 3.03 -31.54 39.54
CA PHE A 100 2.16 -31.07 38.48
C PHE A 100 2.79 -31.24 37.10
N LEU A 101 1.93 -31.28 36.08
CA LEU A 101 2.33 -31.33 34.68
C LEU A 101 2.15 -29.95 34.04
N VAL A 102 3.07 -29.52 33.20
CA VAL A 102 2.95 -28.32 32.37
C VAL A 102 2.87 -28.75 30.91
N ILE A 103 1.93 -28.18 30.16
CA ILE A 103 1.78 -28.42 28.72
C ILE A 103 1.40 -27.13 28.00
N SER A 104 1.97 -26.91 26.82
CA SER A 104 1.61 -25.75 25.99
C SER A 104 0.26 -25.96 25.31
N GLY A 105 -0.55 -24.90 25.26
CA GLY A 105 -1.95 -24.90 24.78
C GLY A 105 -2.11 -24.97 23.25
N ASP A 106 -1.01 -25.05 22.51
CA ASP A 106 -0.94 -25.00 21.05
C ASP A 106 -0.24 -26.23 20.43
N LEU A 107 -0.10 -27.30 21.21
CA LEU A 107 0.48 -28.57 20.78
C LEU A 107 -0.58 -29.52 20.24
N LEU A 108 -0.22 -30.26 19.19
CA LEU A 108 -0.94 -31.47 18.79
C LEU A 108 -0.09 -32.69 19.13
N THR A 109 -0.55 -33.53 20.05
CA THR A 109 0.17 -34.73 20.48
C THR A 109 -0.77 -35.83 20.97
N ASP A 110 -0.32 -37.09 20.83
CA ASP A 110 -0.97 -38.28 21.37
C ASP A 110 -0.06 -39.05 22.34
N PHE A 111 0.96 -38.38 22.89
CA PHE A 111 1.90 -38.97 23.84
C PHE A 111 1.19 -39.60 25.04
N ASN A 112 1.72 -40.74 25.48
CA ASN A 112 1.28 -41.38 26.70
C ASN A 112 1.86 -40.66 27.93
N LEU A 113 1.12 -39.68 28.44
CA LEU A 113 1.56 -38.83 29.55
C LEU A 113 1.79 -39.63 30.84
N LYS A 114 1.08 -40.74 31.03
CA LYS A 114 1.26 -41.63 32.19
C LYS A 114 2.67 -42.18 32.28
N LYS A 115 3.26 -42.60 31.15
CA LYS A 115 4.64 -43.08 31.12
C LYS A 115 5.66 -42.00 31.51
N VAL A 116 5.39 -40.74 31.17
CA VAL A 116 6.25 -39.61 31.55
C VAL A 116 6.20 -39.40 33.07
N MET A 117 4.99 -39.45 33.64
CA MET A 117 4.77 -39.30 35.09
C MET A 117 5.38 -40.45 35.89
N ASP A 118 5.19 -41.70 35.44
CA ASP A 118 5.78 -42.89 36.06
C ASP A 118 7.31 -42.79 36.05
N PHE A 119 7.90 -42.43 34.91
CA PHE A 119 9.35 -42.23 34.80
C PHE A 119 9.87 -41.12 35.74
N HIS A 120 9.15 -40.00 35.84
CA HIS A 120 9.50 -38.92 36.76
C HIS A 120 9.49 -39.39 38.23
N ALA A 121 8.48 -40.19 38.60
CA ALA A 121 8.37 -40.77 39.94
C ALA A 121 9.51 -41.76 40.24
N ASP A 122 9.77 -42.69 39.32
CA ASP A 122 10.77 -43.75 39.48
C ASP A 122 12.19 -43.19 39.66
N ASN A 123 12.50 -42.09 38.98
CA ASN A 123 13.81 -41.43 39.04
C ASN A 123 13.93 -40.39 40.15
N LYS A 124 12.86 -40.14 40.92
CA LYS A 124 12.79 -39.06 41.92
C LYS A 124 13.28 -37.72 41.36
N ALA A 125 12.85 -37.42 40.13
CA ALA A 125 13.26 -36.22 39.42
C ALA A 125 12.65 -34.97 40.07
N MET A 126 13.39 -33.87 40.07
CA MET A 126 12.84 -32.54 40.42
C MET A 126 12.12 -31.95 39.20
N ALA A 127 12.65 -32.21 38.00
CA ALA A 127 12.02 -31.85 36.74
C ALA A 127 12.30 -32.93 35.69
N THR A 128 11.25 -33.31 34.95
CA THR A 128 11.37 -34.18 33.76
C THR A 128 10.90 -33.42 32.53
N ILE A 129 11.78 -33.27 31.54
CA ILE A 129 11.47 -32.73 30.23
C ILE A 129 11.04 -33.86 29.31
N THR A 130 9.88 -33.74 28.68
CA THR A 130 9.47 -34.69 27.64
C THR A 130 10.21 -34.35 26.34
N LEU A 131 10.78 -35.37 25.70
CA LEU A 131 11.63 -35.24 24.54
C LEU A 131 11.05 -35.98 23.33
N THR A 132 11.31 -35.47 22.12
CA THR A 132 11.02 -36.16 20.87
C THR A 132 12.12 -35.92 19.84
N SER A 133 12.24 -36.77 18.82
CA SER A 133 13.19 -36.59 17.72
C SER A 133 12.50 -35.92 16.53
N VAL A 134 13.15 -34.91 15.94
CA VAL A 134 12.66 -34.18 14.77
C VAL A 134 13.74 -34.07 13.69
N LYS A 135 13.33 -33.93 12.43
CA LYS A 135 14.29 -33.81 11.31
C LYS A 135 15.06 -32.49 11.30
N ASP A 136 14.43 -31.41 11.75
CA ASP A 136 15.04 -30.07 11.85
C ASP A 136 14.89 -29.55 13.29
N PRO A 137 15.96 -29.62 14.11
CA PRO A 137 15.90 -29.23 15.51
C PRO A 137 16.16 -27.73 15.75
N LEU A 138 16.52 -26.94 14.73
CA LEU A 138 17.01 -25.55 14.90
C LEU A 138 16.01 -24.60 15.55
N GLN A 139 14.71 -24.88 15.39
CA GLN A 139 13.64 -24.04 15.92
C GLN A 139 13.32 -24.32 17.40
N PHE A 140 13.99 -25.29 18.02
CA PHE A 140 13.66 -25.83 19.34
C PHE A 140 14.89 -25.89 20.26
N GLY A 141 14.65 -26.17 21.55
CA GLY A 141 15.71 -26.48 22.50
C GLY A 141 16.21 -27.92 22.33
N VAL A 142 17.49 -28.09 22.00
CA VAL A 142 18.14 -29.40 21.84
C VAL A 142 18.62 -29.90 23.21
N VAL A 143 18.30 -31.15 23.52
CA VAL A 143 18.58 -31.76 24.82
C VAL A 143 19.43 -33.00 24.66
N ILE A 144 20.49 -33.09 25.45
CA ILE A 144 21.37 -34.26 25.50
C ILE A 144 21.22 -34.92 26.85
N THR A 145 21.10 -36.24 26.82
CA THR A 145 20.99 -37.07 28.03
C THR A 145 22.11 -38.09 28.11
N ASP A 146 22.49 -38.47 29.33
CA ASP A 146 23.33 -39.64 29.58
C ASP A 146 22.55 -40.96 29.47
N LYS A 147 23.19 -42.08 29.82
CA LYS A 147 22.58 -43.42 29.73
C LYS A 147 21.43 -43.59 30.72
N GLU A 148 21.49 -42.89 31.85
CA GLU A 148 20.51 -42.85 32.93
C GLU A 148 19.43 -41.78 32.68
N ARG A 149 19.44 -41.15 31.50
CA ARG A 149 18.47 -40.13 31.07
C ARG A 149 18.55 -38.81 31.83
N ARG A 150 19.62 -38.54 32.57
CA ARG A 150 19.88 -37.21 33.13
C ARG A 150 20.30 -36.27 32.02
N ILE A 151 19.80 -35.04 32.08
CA ILE A 151 20.16 -34.02 31.10
C ILE A 151 21.58 -33.55 31.43
N THR A 152 22.48 -33.66 30.46
CA THR A 152 23.88 -33.23 30.56
C THR A 152 24.12 -31.90 29.86
N GLN A 153 23.29 -31.59 28.86
CA GLN A 153 23.40 -30.37 28.08
C GLN A 153 22.02 -29.94 27.57
N PHE A 154 21.76 -28.64 27.61
CA PHE A 154 20.55 -28.01 27.10
C PHE A 154 20.96 -26.80 26.27
N LEU A 155 20.56 -26.76 25.00
CA LEU A 155 20.92 -25.71 24.03
C LEU A 155 19.64 -25.15 23.43
N GLU A 156 19.28 -23.91 23.77
CA GLU A 156 18.08 -23.25 23.22
C GLU A 156 18.38 -22.66 21.84
N LYS A 157 17.68 -23.15 20.79
CA LYS A 157 17.77 -22.68 19.39
C LYS A 157 19.21 -22.59 18.83
N PRO A 158 19.93 -23.71 18.80
CA PRO A 158 21.31 -23.76 18.32
C PRO A 158 21.42 -23.48 16.82
N GLY A 159 22.57 -22.96 16.38
CA GLY A 159 22.94 -22.97 14.96
C GLY A 159 23.34 -24.38 14.48
N TRP A 160 23.38 -24.63 13.16
CA TRP A 160 23.79 -25.95 12.62
C TRP A 160 25.17 -26.43 13.11
N GLY A 161 26.10 -25.52 13.43
CA GLY A 161 27.41 -25.87 13.99
C GLY A 161 27.38 -26.31 15.46
N GLU A 162 26.25 -26.11 16.15
CA GLU A 162 26.04 -26.44 17.57
C GLU A 162 25.06 -27.61 17.74
N VAL A 163 24.37 -28.04 16.67
CA VAL A 163 23.44 -29.18 16.68
C VAL A 163 24.23 -30.48 16.76
N ILE A 164 24.16 -31.14 17.92
CA ILE A 164 24.79 -32.44 18.19
C ILE A 164 23.79 -33.55 18.52
N SER A 165 22.48 -33.23 18.51
CA SER A 165 21.38 -34.19 18.68
C SER A 165 20.14 -33.70 17.93
N ASP A 166 19.28 -34.65 17.52
CA ASP A 166 17.96 -34.41 16.93
C ASP A 166 16.83 -34.43 17.98
N THR A 167 17.18 -34.64 19.25
CA THR A 167 16.24 -34.75 20.36
C THR A 167 15.95 -33.37 20.96
N ILE A 168 14.68 -32.98 20.94
CA ILE A 168 14.22 -31.64 21.30
C ILE A 168 13.30 -31.63 22.51
N ASN A 169 13.23 -30.48 23.18
CA ASN A 169 12.23 -30.14 24.19
C ASN A 169 10.84 -29.98 23.54
N THR A 170 9.84 -30.70 24.05
CA THR A 170 8.46 -30.70 23.51
C THR A 170 7.53 -29.65 24.14
N GLY A 171 8.00 -28.92 25.16
CA GLY A 171 7.17 -28.01 25.95
C GLY A 171 6.23 -28.72 26.94
N ILE A 172 6.47 -30.00 27.21
CA ILE A 172 5.72 -30.81 28.18
C ILE A 172 6.64 -31.21 29.33
N TYR A 173 6.29 -30.81 30.55
CA TYR A 173 7.14 -30.99 31.73
C TYR A 173 6.36 -31.65 32.87
N VAL A 174 7.04 -32.49 33.66
CA VAL A 174 6.56 -32.93 34.97
C VAL A 174 7.48 -32.33 36.02
N LEU A 175 6.92 -31.58 36.96
CA LEU A 175 7.68 -30.72 37.87
C LEU A 175 7.23 -30.94 39.31
N GLU A 176 8.19 -30.83 40.24
CA GLU A 176 7.93 -30.77 41.67
C GLU A 176 7.85 -29.30 42.16
N PRO A 177 7.03 -28.96 43.16
CA PRO A 177 6.85 -27.58 43.63
C PRO A 177 8.14 -26.87 44.07
N GLU A 178 9.19 -27.60 44.43
CA GLU A 178 10.50 -27.06 44.81
C GLU A 178 11.11 -26.16 43.73
N ILE A 179 10.76 -26.37 42.45
CA ILE A 179 11.25 -25.54 41.34
C ILE A 179 10.87 -24.06 41.50
N PHE A 180 9.79 -23.75 42.23
CA PHE A 180 9.36 -22.38 42.48
C PHE A 180 10.34 -21.57 43.32
N LYS A 181 11.29 -22.20 44.03
CA LYS A 181 12.35 -21.50 44.79
C LYS A 181 13.35 -20.81 43.88
N TYR A 182 13.49 -21.28 42.64
CA TYR A 182 14.39 -20.71 41.65
C TYR A 182 13.75 -19.56 40.86
N ILE A 183 12.42 -19.51 40.80
CA ILE A 183 11.70 -18.56 39.93
C ILE A 183 11.33 -17.30 40.73
N PRO A 184 11.91 -16.13 40.42
CA PRO A 184 11.58 -14.87 41.07
C PRO A 184 10.12 -14.47 40.80
N ALA A 185 9.45 -13.93 41.83
CA ALA A 185 8.06 -13.54 41.72
C ALA A 185 7.91 -12.22 40.95
N GLY A 186 7.05 -12.20 39.93
CA GLY A 186 6.73 -10.99 39.17
C GLY A 186 7.73 -10.62 38.07
N GLU A 187 8.79 -11.40 37.88
CA GLU A 187 9.84 -11.15 36.87
C GLU A 187 9.61 -11.98 35.59
N ASN A 188 10.22 -11.53 34.49
CA ASN A 188 10.25 -12.30 33.25
C ASN A 188 11.28 -13.43 33.37
N PHE A 189 10.82 -14.68 33.41
CA PHE A 189 11.65 -15.86 33.65
C PHE A 189 11.15 -17.04 32.81
N ASP A 190 12.03 -17.69 32.06
CA ASP A 190 11.69 -18.72 31.07
C ASP A 190 12.23 -20.11 31.42
N PHE A 191 11.49 -21.16 31.06
CA PHE A 191 11.90 -22.55 31.34
C PHE A 191 13.22 -22.91 30.66
N SER A 192 13.30 -22.67 29.35
CA SER A 192 14.44 -23.08 28.52
C SER A 192 15.66 -22.17 28.65
N GLN A 193 15.45 -20.88 28.95
CA GLN A 193 16.53 -19.89 28.99
C GLN A 193 17.12 -19.70 30.38
N ASP A 194 16.30 -19.84 31.44
CA ASP A 194 16.70 -19.53 32.80
C ASP A 194 16.64 -20.76 33.71
N LEU A 195 15.44 -21.37 33.88
CA LEU A 195 15.23 -22.40 34.90
C LEU A 195 16.07 -23.67 34.65
N PHE A 196 15.95 -24.29 33.48
CA PHE A 196 16.65 -25.55 33.21
C PHE A 196 18.18 -25.37 33.15
N PRO A 197 18.74 -24.32 32.53
CA PRO A 197 20.17 -24.03 32.64
C PRO A 197 20.65 -23.84 34.09
N GLN A 198 19.88 -23.15 34.93
CA GLN A 198 20.20 -22.97 36.34
C GLN A 198 20.17 -24.29 37.12
N MET A 199 19.14 -25.12 36.92
CA MET A 199 19.03 -26.46 37.52
C MET A 199 20.18 -27.38 37.08
N LEU A 200 20.57 -27.30 35.80
CA LEU A 200 21.70 -28.05 35.26
C LEU A 200 23.02 -27.62 35.91
N ALA A 201 23.24 -26.32 36.07
CA ALA A 201 24.42 -25.76 36.75
C ALA A 201 24.49 -26.19 38.23
N ASN A 202 23.33 -26.25 38.90
CA ASN A 202 23.20 -26.70 40.29
C ASN A 202 23.29 -28.22 40.46
N LYS A 203 23.32 -28.99 39.36
CA LYS A 203 23.28 -30.47 39.34
C LYS A 203 22.02 -31.04 40.01
N ASP A 204 20.91 -30.34 39.87
CA ASP A 204 19.60 -30.81 40.32
C ASP A 204 19.16 -32.06 39.54
N ALA A 205 18.15 -32.76 40.05
CA ALA A 205 17.60 -33.98 39.45
C ALA A 205 16.75 -33.67 38.19
N LEU A 206 17.42 -33.22 37.11
CA LEU A 206 16.83 -32.85 35.83
C LEU A 206 16.99 -34.01 34.81
N PHE A 207 15.87 -34.57 34.35
CA PHE A 207 15.85 -35.75 33.47
C PHE A 207 15.09 -35.49 32.17
N GLY A 208 15.43 -36.26 31.12
CA GLY A 208 14.79 -36.21 29.81
C GLY A 208 14.12 -37.53 29.45
N PHE A 209 12.81 -37.50 29.15
CA PHE A 209 12.06 -38.70 28.76
C PHE A 209 11.74 -38.71 27.25
N PRO A 210 12.32 -39.61 26.45
CA PRO A 210 12.00 -39.72 25.02
C PRO A 210 10.63 -40.36 24.81
N ALA A 211 9.61 -39.53 24.58
CA ALA A 211 8.24 -39.99 24.35
C ALA A 211 8.10 -40.60 22.95
N LYS A 212 7.25 -41.63 22.86
CA LYS A 212 6.83 -42.22 21.58
C LYS A 212 5.40 -41.78 21.29
N GLY A 213 5.17 -41.34 20.06
CA GLY A 213 3.87 -40.87 19.57
C GLY A 213 4.07 -39.72 18.59
N TYR A 214 2.98 -39.07 18.24
CA TYR A 214 2.98 -37.85 17.44
C TYR A 214 3.17 -36.62 18.32
N TRP A 215 3.91 -35.66 17.80
CA TRP A 215 4.04 -34.33 18.38
C TRP A 215 4.26 -33.31 17.28
N ARG A 216 3.58 -32.16 17.41
CA ARG A 216 3.77 -31.00 16.54
C ARG A 216 3.44 -29.72 17.30
N ASP A 217 4.33 -28.75 17.23
CA ASP A 217 4.05 -27.35 17.57
C ASP A 217 3.31 -26.68 16.41
N ILE A 218 2.09 -26.20 16.66
CA ILE A 218 1.31 -25.43 15.68
C ILE A 218 1.73 -23.96 15.79
N GLY A 219 3.01 -23.67 15.53
CA GLY A 219 3.64 -22.36 15.72
C GLY A 219 3.29 -21.30 14.67
N ASN A 220 3.03 -21.74 13.45
CA ASN A 220 2.84 -20.91 12.26
C ASN A 220 1.81 -21.54 11.30
N THR A 221 1.50 -20.84 10.21
CA THR A 221 0.45 -21.26 9.27
C THR A 221 0.77 -22.56 8.52
N ASP A 222 2.03 -22.84 8.26
CA ASP A 222 2.46 -24.04 7.53
C ASP A 222 2.37 -25.26 8.45
N SER A 223 2.85 -25.12 9.69
CA SER A 223 2.70 -26.15 10.73
C SER A 223 1.23 -26.49 11.01
N TYR A 224 0.33 -25.50 10.87
CA TYR A 224 -1.12 -25.71 10.97
C TYR A 224 -1.65 -26.55 9.80
N ARG A 225 -1.33 -26.22 8.55
CA ARG A 225 -1.74 -27.06 7.39
C ARG A 225 -1.13 -28.45 7.45
N GLU A 226 0.14 -28.58 7.82
CA GLU A 226 0.82 -29.85 8.01
C GLU A 226 0.16 -30.75 9.08
N ALA A 227 -0.38 -30.16 10.15
CA ALA A 227 -1.18 -30.92 11.11
C ALA A 227 -2.39 -31.59 10.44
N TYR A 228 -3.11 -30.89 9.56
CA TYR A 228 -4.21 -31.49 8.80
C TYR A 228 -3.72 -32.59 7.86
N HIS A 229 -2.63 -32.38 7.13
CA HIS A 229 -2.07 -33.41 6.24
C HIS A 229 -1.66 -34.68 6.99
N ASP A 230 -1.07 -34.54 8.18
CA ASP A 230 -0.68 -35.68 9.00
C ASP A 230 -1.91 -36.41 9.55
N ILE A 231 -2.99 -35.70 9.90
CA ILE A 231 -4.26 -36.29 10.31
C ILE A 231 -4.94 -37.02 9.15
N PHE A 232 -5.00 -36.43 7.95
CA PHE A 232 -5.54 -37.09 6.74
C PHE A 232 -4.77 -38.37 6.37
N LYS A 233 -3.48 -38.44 6.71
CA LYS A 233 -2.64 -39.63 6.54
C LYS A 233 -2.77 -40.64 7.68
N GLY A 234 -3.61 -40.38 8.69
CA GLY A 234 -3.81 -41.25 9.84
C GLY A 234 -2.61 -41.34 10.78
N LYS A 235 -1.70 -40.35 10.78
CA LYS A 235 -0.52 -40.35 11.67
C LYS A 235 -0.83 -39.97 13.11
N VAL A 236 -2.01 -39.38 13.34
CA VAL A 236 -2.52 -38.94 14.64
C VAL A 236 -3.84 -39.61 14.93
N ASN A 237 -4.00 -40.11 16.15
CA ASN A 237 -5.29 -40.55 16.63
C ASN A 237 -5.99 -39.41 17.38
N LEU A 238 -6.94 -38.76 16.73
CA LEU A 238 -7.67 -37.61 17.26
C LEU A 238 -9.19 -37.82 17.16
N LYS A 239 -9.91 -37.29 18.16
CA LYS A 239 -11.37 -37.37 18.20
C LYS A 239 -11.98 -36.32 17.28
N ILE A 240 -12.63 -36.80 16.23
CA ILE A 240 -13.46 -35.99 15.32
C ILE A 240 -14.91 -36.22 15.75
N ASP A 241 -15.64 -35.13 16.01
CA ASP A 241 -17.00 -35.21 16.57
C ASP A 241 -18.02 -35.64 15.52
N GLU A 242 -17.78 -35.31 14.25
CA GLU A 242 -18.64 -35.70 13.14
C GLU A 242 -18.62 -37.24 12.94
N PRO A 243 -19.79 -37.89 12.95
CA PRO A 243 -19.89 -39.33 12.80
C PRO A 243 -19.41 -39.77 11.42
N LYS A 244 -18.65 -40.87 11.43
CA LYS A 244 -18.19 -41.52 10.20
C LYS A 244 -19.38 -42.16 9.47
N GLN A 245 -19.42 -41.95 8.16
CA GLN A 245 -20.43 -42.50 7.26
C GLN A 245 -19.88 -43.75 6.56
N ASP A 246 -20.73 -44.76 6.38
CA ASP A 246 -20.37 -46.02 5.74
C ASP A 246 -20.35 -45.88 4.21
N TYR A 247 -19.29 -45.28 3.68
CA TYR A 247 -18.99 -45.22 2.25
C TYR A 247 -17.73 -46.03 1.92
N VAL A 248 -17.87 -46.97 0.98
CA VAL A 248 -16.77 -47.85 0.56
C VAL A 248 -15.60 -47.03 0.00
N GLY A 249 -14.43 -47.15 0.61
CA GLY A 249 -13.17 -46.56 0.14
C GLY A 249 -12.98 -45.07 0.46
N LYS A 250 -13.82 -44.45 1.30
CA LYS A 250 -13.74 -43.03 1.67
C LYS A 250 -13.82 -42.86 3.19
N ASP A 251 -13.06 -41.92 3.77
CA ASP A 251 -13.24 -41.52 5.17
C ASP A 251 -14.11 -40.26 5.21
N LEU A 252 -15.42 -40.46 5.06
CA LEU A 252 -16.41 -39.38 5.07
C LEU A 252 -17.00 -39.24 6.47
N ARG A 253 -16.96 -38.02 7.02
CA ARG A 253 -17.53 -37.68 8.32
C ARG A 253 -18.47 -36.49 8.17
N VAL A 254 -19.69 -36.63 8.67
CA VAL A 254 -20.79 -35.70 8.38
C VAL A 254 -21.50 -35.34 9.66
N GLY A 255 -21.58 -34.04 9.96
CA GLY A 255 -22.32 -33.48 11.08
C GLY A 255 -23.84 -33.53 10.91
N ALA A 256 -24.56 -32.96 11.87
CA ALA A 256 -26.01 -32.91 11.87
C ALA A 256 -26.54 -31.96 10.77
N ASP A 257 -27.70 -32.29 10.20
CA ASP A 257 -28.43 -31.44 9.25
C ASP A 257 -27.61 -30.98 8.02
N VAL A 258 -26.63 -31.79 7.60
CA VAL A 258 -25.87 -31.56 6.37
C VAL A 258 -26.68 -32.01 5.15
N ASN A 259 -26.76 -31.14 4.14
CA ASN A 259 -27.30 -31.50 2.84
C ASN A 259 -26.16 -31.73 1.84
N LEU A 260 -25.97 -32.98 1.43
CA LEU A 260 -24.96 -33.41 0.47
C LEU A 260 -25.65 -34.04 -0.75
N GLU A 261 -25.68 -33.32 -1.86
CA GLU A 261 -26.39 -33.77 -3.07
C GLU A 261 -25.66 -34.92 -3.80
N ASP A 262 -24.32 -34.97 -3.74
CA ASP A 262 -23.52 -36.00 -4.43
C ASP A 262 -22.27 -36.42 -3.62
N ALA A 263 -22.36 -37.56 -2.92
CA ALA A 263 -21.24 -38.14 -2.19
C ALA A 263 -20.20 -38.84 -3.10
N SER A 264 -20.51 -39.10 -4.37
CA SER A 264 -19.62 -39.82 -5.29
C SER A 264 -18.38 -38.99 -5.66
N ALA A 265 -18.49 -37.66 -5.61
CA ALA A 265 -17.44 -36.72 -5.97
C ALA A 265 -16.45 -36.38 -4.83
N LEU A 266 -16.60 -36.99 -3.65
CA LEU A 266 -15.69 -36.85 -2.52
C LEU A 266 -14.53 -37.88 -2.59
N GLU A 267 -13.31 -37.50 -2.23
CA GLU A 267 -12.13 -38.38 -2.24
C GLU A 267 -11.31 -38.23 -0.94
N GLY A 268 -10.71 -39.32 -0.46
CA GLY A 268 -9.85 -39.29 0.72
C GLY A 268 -10.62 -39.05 2.01
N THR A 269 -10.10 -38.19 2.88
CA THR A 269 -10.72 -37.85 4.17
C THR A 269 -11.48 -36.53 4.08
N VAL A 270 -12.81 -36.56 4.18
CA VAL A 270 -13.64 -35.35 4.11
C VAL A 270 -14.49 -35.23 5.36
N VAL A 271 -14.40 -34.09 6.04
CA VAL A 271 -15.17 -33.77 7.25
C VAL A 271 -16.05 -32.58 6.98
N ILE A 272 -17.35 -32.70 7.26
CA ILE A 272 -18.36 -31.67 6.99
C ILE A 272 -19.10 -31.37 8.29
N GLY A 273 -18.98 -30.14 8.79
CA GLY A 273 -19.65 -29.69 10.00
C GLY A 273 -21.15 -29.43 9.81
N ASP A 274 -21.85 -29.29 10.93
CA ASP A 274 -23.31 -29.19 10.99
C ASP A 274 -23.90 -28.07 10.10
N ASN A 275 -25.12 -28.29 9.60
CA ASN A 275 -25.91 -27.34 8.79
C ASN A 275 -25.23 -26.87 7.48
N THR A 276 -24.20 -27.58 7.03
CA THR A 276 -23.49 -27.25 5.78
C THR A 276 -24.21 -27.82 4.57
N GLN A 277 -24.25 -27.04 3.49
CA GLN A 277 -24.87 -27.41 2.22
C GLN A 277 -23.81 -27.56 1.13
N ILE A 278 -23.76 -28.72 0.50
CA ILE A 278 -22.87 -29.02 -0.63
C ILE A 278 -23.73 -29.42 -1.83
N GLN A 279 -23.79 -28.52 -2.80
CA GLN A 279 -24.59 -28.65 -4.01
C GLN A 279 -23.85 -29.47 -5.10
N GLY A 280 -24.60 -30.05 -6.03
CA GLY A 280 -24.12 -31.07 -6.96
C GLY A 280 -22.93 -30.68 -7.85
N GLY A 281 -22.08 -31.67 -8.16
CA GLY A 281 -20.96 -31.51 -9.09
C GLY A 281 -19.67 -30.92 -8.51
N GLY A 282 -19.63 -30.61 -7.21
CA GLY A 282 -18.41 -30.23 -6.50
C GLY A 282 -17.46 -31.42 -6.30
N ARG A 283 -16.13 -31.21 -6.41
CA ARG A 283 -15.10 -32.25 -6.12
C ARG A 283 -14.32 -31.85 -4.89
N ILE A 284 -14.39 -32.65 -3.83
CA ILE A 284 -13.76 -32.32 -2.55
C ILE A 284 -12.85 -33.47 -2.15
N LYS A 285 -11.57 -33.17 -1.94
CA LYS A 285 -10.56 -34.14 -1.58
C LYS A 285 -9.81 -33.71 -0.32
N ASP A 286 -9.64 -34.62 0.63
CA ASP A 286 -8.82 -34.42 1.84
C ASP A 286 -9.07 -33.05 2.49
N SER A 287 -10.32 -32.69 2.79
CA SER A 287 -10.69 -31.33 3.21
C SER A 287 -11.63 -31.33 4.41
N VAL A 288 -11.51 -30.31 5.25
CA VAL A 288 -12.40 -30.06 6.39
C VAL A 288 -13.24 -28.83 6.11
N ILE A 289 -14.54 -28.95 6.29
CA ILE A 289 -15.52 -27.87 6.13
C ILE A 289 -16.25 -27.68 7.45
N GLY A 290 -16.28 -26.44 7.93
CA GLY A 290 -16.95 -26.04 9.16
C GLY A 290 -18.47 -26.08 9.06
N ARG A 291 -19.11 -25.39 9.99
CA ARG A 291 -20.56 -25.33 10.15
C ARG A 291 -21.17 -24.22 9.31
N ASN A 292 -22.45 -24.38 8.92
CA ASN A 292 -23.22 -23.37 8.19
C ASN A 292 -22.56 -22.90 6.88
N CYS A 293 -21.75 -23.74 6.25
CA CYS A 293 -21.11 -23.39 4.99
C CYS A 293 -22.04 -23.68 3.82
N THR A 294 -21.87 -22.95 2.71
CA THR A 294 -22.54 -23.27 1.45
C THR A 294 -21.50 -23.39 0.36
N ILE A 295 -21.48 -24.55 -0.29
CA ILE A 295 -20.60 -24.87 -1.41
C ILE A 295 -21.48 -25.07 -2.65
N GLU A 296 -21.39 -24.14 -3.59
CA GLU A 296 -22.16 -24.15 -4.84
C GLU A 296 -21.63 -25.18 -5.88
N PRO A 297 -22.38 -25.46 -6.96
CA PRO A 297 -22.03 -26.48 -7.94
C PRO A 297 -20.67 -26.27 -8.62
N GLY A 298 -19.96 -27.37 -8.86
CA GLY A 298 -18.71 -27.37 -9.62
C GLY A 298 -17.48 -26.84 -8.87
N VAL A 299 -17.60 -26.48 -7.59
CA VAL A 299 -16.47 -26.08 -6.74
C VAL A 299 -15.48 -27.23 -6.58
N ARG A 300 -14.17 -26.94 -6.62
CA ARG A 300 -13.10 -27.92 -6.41
C ARG A 300 -12.28 -27.54 -5.19
N LEU A 301 -12.30 -28.38 -4.17
CA LEU A 301 -11.50 -28.25 -2.96
C LEU A 301 -10.53 -29.43 -2.86
N SER A 302 -9.25 -29.14 -2.62
CA SER A 302 -8.24 -30.16 -2.37
C SER A 302 -7.36 -29.72 -1.22
N ARG A 303 -7.28 -30.51 -0.15
CA ARG A 303 -6.46 -30.17 1.03
C ARG A 303 -6.82 -28.84 1.68
N CYS A 304 -8.11 -28.49 1.67
CA CYS A 304 -8.59 -27.21 2.16
C CYS A 304 -9.13 -27.31 3.59
N VAL A 305 -8.96 -26.22 4.33
CA VAL A 305 -9.58 -26.03 5.65
C VAL A 305 -10.51 -24.84 5.56
N ILE A 306 -11.81 -25.10 5.64
CA ILE A 306 -12.85 -24.07 5.57
C ILE A 306 -13.49 -23.97 6.95
N TRP A 307 -13.44 -22.80 7.58
CA TRP A 307 -14.09 -22.54 8.86
C TRP A 307 -15.58 -22.22 8.68
N ASP A 308 -16.25 -21.91 9.79
CA ASP A 308 -17.70 -21.74 9.84
C ASP A 308 -18.20 -20.55 8.99
N ASN A 309 -19.43 -20.65 8.49
CA ASN A 309 -20.16 -19.61 7.78
C ASN A 309 -19.50 -19.14 6.46
N ALA A 310 -18.73 -20.00 5.80
CA ALA A 310 -18.14 -19.69 4.50
C ALA A 310 -19.13 -19.93 3.34
N TYR A 311 -19.15 -19.03 2.36
CA TYR A 311 -19.97 -19.13 1.15
C TYR A 311 -19.08 -19.20 -0.08
N ILE A 312 -19.01 -20.35 -0.75
CA ILE A 312 -18.12 -20.58 -1.90
C ILE A 312 -18.97 -20.78 -3.16
N LYS A 313 -18.89 -19.81 -4.08
CA LYS A 313 -19.70 -19.79 -5.31
C LYS A 313 -19.18 -20.73 -6.39
N LYS A 314 -20.05 -21.02 -7.36
CA LYS A 314 -19.89 -22.04 -8.39
C LYS A 314 -18.56 -21.95 -9.13
N GLY A 315 -17.96 -23.11 -9.39
CA GLY A 315 -16.74 -23.25 -10.19
C GLY A 315 -15.43 -22.74 -9.57
N ALA A 316 -15.43 -22.28 -8.31
CA ALA A 316 -14.21 -21.90 -7.61
C ALA A 316 -13.25 -23.11 -7.46
N LYS A 317 -11.93 -22.85 -7.48
CA LYS A 317 -10.87 -23.87 -7.37
C LYS A 317 -9.91 -23.46 -6.27
N ILE A 318 -9.86 -24.22 -5.19
CA ILE A 318 -9.07 -23.91 -4.00
C ILE A 318 -8.20 -25.13 -3.68
N SER A 319 -6.90 -24.91 -3.50
CA SER A 319 -5.94 -25.96 -3.18
C SER A 319 -5.10 -25.57 -1.97
N ASP A 320 -4.93 -26.48 -1.01
CA ASP A 320 -3.99 -26.33 0.11
C ASP A 320 -4.15 -25.01 0.89
N SER A 321 -5.39 -24.54 1.05
CA SER A 321 -5.68 -23.20 1.56
C SER A 321 -6.53 -23.23 2.83
N VAL A 322 -6.44 -22.17 3.62
CA VAL A 322 -7.27 -21.96 4.81
C VAL A 322 -8.21 -20.78 4.58
N ILE A 323 -9.51 -21.04 4.64
CA ILE A 323 -10.58 -20.05 4.48
C ILE A 323 -11.28 -19.91 5.82
N CYS A 324 -11.14 -18.73 6.44
CA CYS A 324 -11.61 -18.52 7.80
C CYS A 324 -13.12 -18.14 7.84
N THR A 325 -13.60 -17.65 8.98
CA THR A 325 -15.03 -17.53 9.26
C THR A 325 -15.67 -16.37 8.51
N ASN A 326 -16.93 -16.55 8.07
CA ASN A 326 -17.70 -15.51 7.38
C ASN A 326 -17.03 -14.98 6.09
N VAL A 327 -16.34 -15.88 5.37
CA VAL A 327 -15.67 -15.55 4.10
C VAL A 327 -16.58 -15.87 2.91
N ARG A 328 -16.61 -14.98 1.92
CA ARG A 328 -17.33 -15.17 0.65
C ARG A 328 -16.36 -15.32 -0.50
N ILE A 329 -16.43 -16.42 -1.24
CA ILE A 329 -15.59 -16.68 -2.41
C ILE A 329 -16.42 -16.59 -3.68
N GLY A 330 -15.97 -15.73 -4.60
CA GLY A 330 -16.59 -15.47 -5.88
C GLY A 330 -16.62 -16.65 -6.84
N GLN A 331 -17.51 -16.58 -7.81
CA GLN A 331 -17.67 -17.57 -8.87
C GLN A 331 -16.36 -17.72 -9.65
N GLY A 332 -15.90 -18.95 -9.87
CA GLY A 332 -14.71 -19.21 -10.69
C GLY A 332 -13.38 -18.70 -10.09
N ALA A 333 -13.38 -18.20 -8.84
CA ALA A 333 -12.16 -17.76 -8.18
C ALA A 333 -11.15 -18.91 -8.03
N VAL A 334 -9.87 -18.61 -8.15
CA VAL A 334 -8.78 -19.58 -8.05
C VAL A 334 -7.86 -19.21 -6.91
N MET A 335 -7.57 -20.17 -6.04
CA MET A 335 -6.60 -20.04 -4.96
C MET A 335 -5.56 -21.15 -5.08
N GLU A 336 -4.31 -20.72 -5.22
CA GLU A 336 -3.15 -21.61 -5.25
C GLU A 336 -2.77 -22.07 -3.83
N GLU A 337 -1.75 -22.93 -3.74
CA GLU A 337 -1.36 -23.58 -2.50
C GLU A 337 -0.85 -22.58 -1.43
N GLY A 338 -1.17 -22.84 -0.16
CA GLY A 338 -0.70 -22.01 0.96
C GLY A 338 -1.47 -20.72 1.21
N VAL A 339 -2.53 -20.45 0.44
CA VAL A 339 -3.35 -19.24 0.60
C VAL A 339 -4.11 -19.24 1.94
N ILE A 340 -4.18 -18.07 2.57
CA ILE A 340 -4.95 -17.87 3.80
C ILE A 340 -5.85 -16.66 3.62
N VAL A 341 -7.15 -16.87 3.81
CA VAL A 341 -8.16 -15.81 3.76
C VAL A 341 -8.77 -15.68 5.14
N ALA A 342 -8.49 -14.58 5.83
CA ALA A 342 -8.97 -14.35 7.19
C ALA A 342 -10.41 -13.85 7.23
N ASP A 343 -10.96 -13.78 8.45
CA ASP A 343 -12.37 -13.57 8.72
C ASP A 343 -12.99 -12.36 8.02
N ASP A 344 -14.29 -12.44 7.75
CA ASP A 344 -15.10 -11.35 7.21
C ASP A 344 -14.60 -10.81 5.85
N THR A 345 -13.88 -11.63 5.08
CA THR A 345 -13.31 -11.25 3.78
C THR A 345 -14.19 -11.68 2.62
N SER A 346 -14.28 -10.85 1.58
CA SER A 346 -14.97 -11.17 0.33
C SER A 346 -13.97 -11.22 -0.82
N ILE A 347 -13.93 -12.33 -1.54
CA ILE A 347 -13.14 -12.53 -2.76
C ILE A 347 -14.08 -12.44 -3.96
N GLY A 348 -13.79 -11.54 -4.90
CA GLY A 348 -14.60 -11.31 -6.09
C GLY A 348 -14.61 -12.47 -7.07
N ASP A 349 -15.58 -12.46 -7.99
CA ASP A 349 -15.72 -13.46 -9.04
C ASP A 349 -14.45 -13.47 -9.93
N GLU A 350 -13.98 -14.66 -10.32
CA GLU A 350 -12.80 -14.91 -11.17
C GLU A 350 -11.47 -14.34 -10.65
N ALA A 351 -11.40 -13.95 -9.37
CA ALA A 351 -10.16 -13.52 -8.75
C ALA A 351 -9.16 -14.69 -8.62
N ILE A 352 -7.87 -14.40 -8.80
CA ILE A 352 -6.76 -15.37 -8.69
C ILE A 352 -5.88 -14.96 -7.52
N ILE A 353 -5.80 -15.81 -6.50
CA ILE A 353 -4.90 -15.63 -5.36
C ILE A 353 -3.72 -16.58 -5.53
N LYS A 354 -2.51 -16.01 -5.67
CA LYS A 354 -1.28 -16.78 -5.87
C LYS A 354 -0.80 -17.49 -4.60
N ALA A 355 0.10 -18.45 -4.80
CA ALA A 355 0.62 -19.28 -3.72
C ALA A 355 1.17 -18.46 -2.55
N ASP A 356 0.99 -18.99 -1.33
CA ASP A 356 1.46 -18.44 -0.05
C ASP A 356 0.95 -17.03 0.30
N VAL A 357 -0.04 -16.51 -0.43
CA VAL A 357 -0.65 -15.21 -0.16
C VAL A 357 -1.58 -15.28 1.06
N LYS A 358 -1.39 -14.35 1.99
CA LYS A 358 -2.20 -14.17 3.19
C LYS A 358 -3.00 -12.88 3.11
N ILE A 359 -4.32 -12.97 3.30
CA ILE A 359 -5.27 -11.84 3.28
C ILE A 359 -5.79 -11.64 4.71
N TRP A 360 -5.58 -10.45 5.28
CA TRP A 360 -6.01 -10.12 6.64
C TRP A 360 -7.54 -9.94 6.73
N PRO A 361 -8.13 -9.88 7.92
CA PRO A 361 -9.57 -9.82 8.06
C PRO A 361 -10.19 -8.58 7.41
N ARG A 362 -11.47 -8.70 7.05
CA ARG A 362 -12.32 -7.59 6.55
C ARG A 362 -11.77 -6.96 5.27
N LYS A 363 -11.36 -7.78 4.30
CA LYS A 363 -10.90 -7.32 2.98
C LYS A 363 -11.95 -7.58 1.91
N VAL A 364 -11.94 -6.75 0.87
CA VAL A 364 -12.75 -6.96 -0.33
C VAL A 364 -11.80 -7.01 -1.52
N ILE A 365 -11.70 -8.16 -2.17
CA ILE A 365 -10.92 -8.35 -3.39
C ILE A 365 -11.86 -8.21 -4.58
N GLU A 366 -11.55 -7.29 -5.49
CA GLU A 366 -12.37 -7.04 -6.68
C GLU A 366 -12.35 -8.23 -7.64
N ALA A 367 -13.44 -8.41 -8.40
CA ALA A 367 -13.57 -9.45 -9.40
C ALA A 367 -12.46 -9.36 -10.47
N GLY A 368 -11.95 -10.51 -10.93
CA GLY A 368 -10.88 -10.63 -11.91
C GLY A 368 -9.48 -10.22 -11.42
N SER A 369 -9.33 -9.83 -10.15
CA SER A 369 -8.04 -9.41 -9.59
C SER A 369 -7.07 -10.58 -9.48
N THR A 370 -5.78 -10.34 -9.76
CA THR A 370 -4.71 -11.29 -9.41
C THR A 370 -3.93 -10.75 -8.22
N VAL A 371 -3.98 -11.45 -7.08
CA VAL A 371 -3.28 -11.08 -5.85
C VAL A 371 -2.02 -11.91 -5.70
N THR A 372 -0.86 -11.24 -5.67
CA THR A 372 0.46 -11.88 -5.65
C THR A 372 1.26 -11.65 -4.37
N THR A 373 0.74 -10.85 -3.43
CA THR A 373 1.43 -10.49 -2.17
C THR A 373 0.44 -10.41 -1.01
N ASN A 374 0.96 -10.52 0.21
CA ASN A 374 0.16 -10.46 1.45
C ASN A 374 -0.59 -9.12 1.61
N LEU A 375 -1.88 -9.17 1.94
CA LEU A 375 -2.73 -7.99 2.11
C LEU A 375 -3.01 -7.72 3.60
N ILE A 376 -2.15 -6.90 4.21
CA ILE A 376 -2.21 -6.53 5.64
C ILE A 376 -2.98 -5.21 5.83
N TRP A 377 -2.65 -4.16 5.08
CA TRP A 377 -3.22 -2.81 5.21
C TRP A 377 -3.92 -2.35 3.92
N GLY A 378 -5.02 -1.61 4.03
CA GLY A 378 -5.79 -1.10 2.88
C GLY A 378 -6.57 -2.18 2.10
N GLU A 379 -7.44 -1.74 1.20
CA GLU A 379 -8.26 -2.57 0.28
C GLU A 379 -7.65 -2.67 -1.14
N LYS A 380 -6.57 -1.92 -1.45
CA LYS A 380 -5.86 -1.91 -2.75
C LYS A 380 -4.34 -1.77 -2.57
N TRP A 381 -3.54 -2.48 -3.39
CA TRP A 381 -2.07 -2.43 -3.38
C TRP A 381 -1.50 -1.63 -4.57
N LYS A 382 -0.56 -0.70 -4.30
CA LYS A 382 0.29 -0.01 -5.29
C LYS A 382 1.78 -0.35 -5.06
N LYS A 383 2.55 -0.53 -6.14
CA LYS A 383 3.99 -0.92 -6.15
C LYS A 383 4.95 0.16 -5.60
N SER A 384 4.53 1.42 -5.57
CA SER A 384 5.26 2.60 -5.10
C SER A 384 4.24 3.57 -4.50
N LEU A 385 4.64 4.32 -3.46
CA LEU A 385 3.80 5.37 -2.87
C LEU A 385 3.78 6.62 -3.75
N PHE A 386 4.90 6.91 -4.41
CA PHE A 386 5.09 8.11 -5.21
C PHE A 386 4.84 7.85 -6.70
N GLU A 387 3.89 8.60 -7.26
CA GLU A 387 3.76 8.84 -8.69
C GLU A 387 4.57 10.12 -9.00
N GLY A 388 5.89 9.97 -9.14
CA GLY A 388 6.82 11.08 -9.32
C GLY A 388 7.06 11.82 -8.01
N ALA A 389 6.59 13.06 -7.91
CA ALA A 389 6.63 13.86 -6.68
C ALA A 389 5.31 13.84 -5.90
N ILE A 390 4.34 13.06 -6.36
CA ILE A 390 2.98 13.06 -5.84
C ILE A 390 2.68 11.74 -5.13
N VAL A 391 2.07 11.81 -3.95
CA VAL A 391 1.41 10.64 -3.34
C VAL A 391 -0.09 10.82 -3.51
N LYS A 392 -0.73 9.85 -4.16
CA LYS A 392 -2.15 9.93 -4.56
C LYS A 392 -2.94 8.72 -4.09
N GLY A 393 -4.14 8.98 -3.58
CA GLY A 393 -5.10 7.93 -3.28
C GLY A 393 -6.46 8.44 -2.82
N LEU A 394 -7.43 7.53 -2.75
CA LEU A 394 -8.78 7.82 -2.29
C LEU A 394 -8.80 8.35 -0.86
N SER A 395 -9.48 9.48 -0.65
CA SER A 395 -9.62 10.10 0.67
C SER A 395 -10.29 9.15 1.65
N ASN A 396 -9.71 8.98 2.85
CA ASN A 396 -10.21 8.08 3.91
C ASN A 396 -10.28 6.58 3.55
N VAL A 397 -9.74 6.17 2.41
CA VAL A 397 -9.65 4.75 2.01
C VAL A 397 -8.19 4.35 1.84
N GLU A 398 -7.46 5.07 0.98
CA GLU A 398 -6.04 4.83 0.73
C GLU A 398 -5.19 5.89 1.45
N LEU A 399 -5.62 7.16 1.39
CA LEU A 399 -5.04 8.26 2.16
C LEU A 399 -5.86 8.48 3.42
N THR A 400 -5.48 7.80 4.50
CA THR A 400 -6.07 7.97 5.84
C THR A 400 -5.23 8.92 6.71
N PRO A 401 -5.79 9.47 7.81
CA PRO A 401 -5.02 10.21 8.81
C PRO A 401 -3.77 9.48 9.31
N GLU A 402 -3.87 8.17 9.57
CA GLU A 402 -2.79 7.33 10.08
C GLU A 402 -1.70 7.13 9.03
N PHE A 403 -2.10 6.84 7.78
CA PHE A 403 -1.19 6.78 6.64
C PHE A 403 -0.43 8.10 6.50
N CYS A 404 -1.14 9.23 6.54
CA CYS A 404 -0.53 10.56 6.42
C CYS A 404 0.41 10.87 7.59
N ALA A 405 0.07 10.53 8.83
CA ALA A 405 0.97 10.72 9.97
C ALA A 405 2.26 9.89 9.84
N LYS A 406 2.14 8.64 9.38
CA LYS A 406 3.30 7.77 9.14
C LYS A 406 4.17 8.30 7.98
N LEU A 407 3.55 8.74 6.88
CA LEU A 407 4.24 9.33 5.74
C LEU A 407 4.92 10.65 6.11
N GLY A 408 4.25 11.50 6.89
CA GLY A 408 4.82 12.73 7.42
C GLY A 408 6.02 12.48 8.31
N CYS A 409 5.99 11.43 9.14
CA CYS A 409 7.15 11.02 9.93
C CYS A 409 8.30 10.48 9.07
N ALA A 410 8.00 9.71 8.02
CA ALA A 410 9.00 9.23 7.07
C ALA A 410 9.70 10.41 6.36
N PHE A 411 8.91 11.37 5.88
CA PHE A 411 9.41 12.60 5.29
C PHE A 411 10.21 13.44 6.29
N GLY A 412 9.71 13.66 7.51
CA GLY A 412 10.46 14.37 8.54
C GLY A 412 11.80 13.71 8.90
N THR A 413 11.88 12.38 8.81
CA THR A 413 13.11 11.61 9.07
C THR A 413 14.18 11.85 8.00
N THR A 414 13.81 12.09 6.74
CA THR A 414 14.80 12.39 5.68
C THR A 414 15.42 13.78 5.82
N LEU A 415 14.79 14.67 6.60
CA LEU A 415 15.21 16.06 6.74
C LEU A 415 16.10 16.28 7.97
N PRO A 416 16.94 17.33 7.96
CA PRO A 416 17.71 17.72 9.15
C PRO A 416 16.79 18.06 10.33
N LYS A 417 17.16 17.61 11.53
CA LYS A 417 16.43 17.96 12.76
C LYS A 417 16.49 19.48 12.99
N GLY A 418 15.38 20.07 13.43
CA GLY A 418 15.23 21.51 13.67
C GLY A 418 15.04 22.35 12.40
N SER A 419 15.12 21.76 11.21
CA SER A 419 14.84 22.46 9.95
C SER A 419 13.36 22.85 9.83
N PHE A 420 13.06 23.77 8.91
CA PHE A 420 11.71 24.22 8.60
C PHE A 420 11.26 23.69 7.24
N VAL A 421 10.02 23.20 7.17
CA VAL A 421 9.33 22.90 5.92
C VAL A 421 8.09 23.76 5.75
N LEU A 422 7.75 24.06 4.51
CA LEU A 422 6.57 24.86 4.16
C LEU A 422 5.36 23.95 3.84
N ALA A 423 4.19 24.28 4.39
CA ALA A 423 2.97 23.50 4.21
C ALA A 423 1.87 24.34 3.56
N GLY A 424 1.17 23.76 2.58
CA GLY A 424 -0.01 24.35 1.94
C GLY A 424 -1.10 23.34 1.65
N ARG A 425 -2.28 23.85 1.29
CA ARG A 425 -3.38 23.04 0.76
C ARG A 425 -4.29 23.85 -0.16
N ASP A 426 -5.10 23.15 -0.94
CA ASP A 426 -6.32 23.67 -1.58
C ASP A 426 -7.45 23.91 -0.56
N SER A 427 -8.67 24.19 -1.04
CA SER A 427 -9.85 24.46 -0.21
C SER A 427 -10.51 23.23 0.41
N ASN A 428 -10.20 22.02 -0.06
CA ASN A 428 -10.94 20.81 0.25
C ASN A 428 -10.84 20.42 1.75
N HIS A 429 -11.96 19.96 2.33
CA HIS A 429 -12.01 19.50 3.72
C HIS A 429 -11.08 18.31 3.99
N SER A 430 -10.98 17.36 3.07
CA SER A 430 -10.08 16.21 3.16
C SER A 430 -8.63 16.65 3.19
N SER A 431 -8.23 17.63 2.36
CA SER A 431 -6.88 18.20 2.40
C SER A 431 -6.58 18.78 3.78
N ARG A 432 -7.53 19.51 4.38
CA ARG A 432 -7.37 20.09 5.72
C ARG A 432 -7.14 19.02 6.79
N MET A 433 -7.92 17.93 6.74
CA MET A 433 -7.80 16.82 7.70
C MET A 433 -6.48 16.07 7.52
N LEU A 434 -6.18 15.59 6.30
CA LEU A 434 -4.99 14.79 6.01
C LEU A 434 -3.69 15.55 6.29
N LYS A 435 -3.64 16.84 5.93
CA LYS A 435 -2.50 17.71 6.21
C LYS A 435 -2.20 17.81 7.70
N ARG A 436 -3.21 17.89 8.57
CA ARG A 436 -3.00 17.99 10.02
C ARG A 436 -2.32 16.74 10.58
N SER A 437 -2.75 15.56 10.15
CA SER A 437 -2.12 14.30 10.56
C SER A 437 -0.70 14.17 10.03
N PHE A 438 -0.49 14.55 8.76
CA PHE A 438 0.82 14.58 8.13
C PHE A 438 1.82 15.48 8.88
N VAL A 439 1.38 16.70 9.22
CA VAL A 439 2.15 17.64 10.04
C VAL A 439 2.53 17.00 11.38
N GLY A 440 1.59 16.38 12.10
CA GLY A 440 1.88 15.70 13.37
C GLY A 440 3.01 14.66 13.26
N GLY A 441 3.04 13.93 12.14
CA GLY A 441 4.14 13.02 11.80
C GLY A 441 5.49 13.72 11.68
N ILE A 442 5.55 14.83 10.94
CA ILE A 442 6.77 15.63 10.76
C ILE A 442 7.28 16.18 12.09
N LEU A 443 6.40 16.74 12.91
CA LEU A 443 6.75 17.30 14.22
C LEU A 443 7.33 16.22 15.14
N SER A 444 6.80 14.98 15.07
CA SER A 444 7.31 13.84 15.84
C SER A 444 8.74 13.43 15.48
N ALA A 445 9.23 13.81 14.28
CA ALA A 445 10.60 13.61 13.83
C ALA A 445 11.54 14.79 14.15
N GLY A 446 11.04 15.81 14.85
CA GLY A 446 11.80 16.99 15.29
C GLY A 446 12.02 18.02 14.19
N VAL A 447 11.14 18.08 13.19
CA VAL A 447 11.18 19.06 12.08
C VAL A 447 10.04 20.07 12.25
N ASN A 448 10.32 21.35 12.02
CA ASN A 448 9.36 22.44 12.19
C ASN A 448 8.54 22.66 10.92
N VAL A 449 7.28 23.07 11.06
CA VAL A 449 6.38 23.36 9.93
C VAL A 449 5.94 24.82 9.94
N ARG A 450 6.07 25.50 8.80
CA ARG A 450 5.46 26.81 8.52
C ARG A 450 4.22 26.60 7.68
N ASP A 451 3.04 26.87 8.22
CA ASP A 451 1.77 26.61 7.57
C ASP A 451 1.22 27.86 6.87
N MET A 452 1.09 27.81 5.54
CA MET A 452 0.45 28.83 4.70
C MET A 452 -1.08 28.67 4.64
N LYS A 453 -1.64 27.68 5.34
CA LYS A 453 -3.06 27.33 5.33
C LYS A 453 -3.54 27.00 3.91
N MET A 454 -4.49 27.77 3.40
CA MET A 454 -5.05 27.62 2.07
C MET A 454 -4.30 28.54 1.12
N THR A 455 -3.69 27.98 0.08
CA THR A 455 -2.90 28.76 -0.89
C THR A 455 -2.88 28.08 -2.25
N ALA A 456 -2.75 28.87 -3.31
CA ALA A 456 -2.40 28.36 -4.62
C ALA A 456 -0.96 27.82 -4.59
N LEU A 457 -0.71 26.73 -5.34
CA LEU A 457 0.60 26.08 -5.39
C LEU A 457 1.73 26.99 -5.91
N PRO A 458 1.52 27.85 -6.93
CA PRO A 458 2.55 28.80 -7.39
C PRO A 458 3.06 29.76 -6.29
N ILE A 459 2.20 30.16 -5.36
CA ILE A 459 2.59 31.06 -4.25
C ILE A 459 3.49 30.30 -3.25
N LEU A 460 3.20 29.03 -3.00
CA LEU A 460 4.01 28.18 -2.14
C LEU A 460 5.40 27.93 -2.75
N ARG A 461 5.47 27.67 -4.07
CA ARG A 461 6.75 27.53 -4.80
C ARG A 461 7.57 28.82 -4.77
N TYR A 462 6.94 29.97 -5.03
CA TYR A 462 7.57 31.28 -4.95
C TYR A 462 8.19 31.54 -3.58
N LYS A 463 7.50 31.12 -2.51
CA LYS A 463 7.96 31.28 -1.13
C LYS A 463 9.18 30.41 -0.80
N LEU A 464 9.20 29.15 -1.24
CA LEU A 464 10.33 28.23 -1.01
C LEU A 464 11.63 28.78 -1.60
N LYS A 465 11.59 29.26 -2.85
CA LYS A 465 12.76 29.84 -3.51
C LYS A 465 13.37 31.05 -2.78
N THR A 466 12.57 31.76 -1.99
CA THR A 466 12.97 33.06 -1.44
C THR A 466 13.46 32.98 0.02
N PHE A 467 13.19 31.88 0.74
CA PHE A 467 13.47 31.78 2.17
C PHE A 467 13.86 30.36 2.54
N GLY A 468 14.89 30.19 3.38
CA GLY A 468 15.61 28.93 3.61
C GLY A 468 14.87 27.78 4.31
N GLU A 469 13.60 27.54 3.99
CA GLU A 469 12.92 26.27 4.27
C GLU A 469 13.55 25.15 3.41
N VAL A 470 13.73 23.95 3.97
CA VAL A 470 14.47 22.85 3.30
C VAL A 470 13.61 22.03 2.33
N GLY A 471 12.35 22.42 2.16
CA GLY A 471 11.36 21.76 1.31
C GLY A 471 9.94 22.12 1.72
N GLY A 472 8.97 21.60 0.98
CA GLY A 472 7.57 21.82 1.27
C GLY A 472 6.64 20.74 0.75
N PHE A 473 5.37 20.86 1.11
CA PHE A 473 4.32 19.97 0.63
C PHE A 473 2.99 20.70 0.47
N HIS A 474 2.19 20.25 -0.49
CA HIS A 474 0.88 20.82 -0.77
C HIS A 474 -0.18 19.74 -0.95
N PHE A 475 -1.25 19.82 -0.17
CA PHE A 475 -2.39 18.90 -0.26
C PHE A 475 -3.44 19.45 -1.21
N ARG A 476 -3.87 18.65 -2.20
CA ARG A 476 -4.91 19.04 -3.14
C ARG A 476 -5.81 17.88 -3.54
N GLN A 477 -7.01 18.16 -4.01
CA GLN A 477 -7.83 17.17 -4.70
C GLN A 477 -7.18 16.79 -6.04
N ALA A 478 -7.25 15.52 -6.42
CA ALA A 478 -6.73 15.06 -7.70
C ALA A 478 -7.55 15.63 -8.87
N HIS A 479 -6.86 15.99 -9.97
CA HIS A 479 -7.49 16.60 -11.14
C HIS A 479 -8.42 15.64 -11.91
N ASP A 480 -8.04 14.37 -11.92
CA ASP A 480 -8.63 13.28 -12.67
C ASP A 480 -9.55 12.40 -11.80
N ASP A 481 -9.64 12.63 -10.49
CA ASP A 481 -10.55 11.95 -9.57
C ASP A 481 -10.94 12.78 -8.33
N PRO A 482 -12.18 13.30 -8.22
CA PRO A 482 -12.60 14.11 -7.08
C PRO A 482 -12.68 13.33 -5.77
N ALA A 483 -12.75 11.99 -5.82
CA ALA A 483 -12.69 11.15 -4.63
C ALA A 483 -11.24 10.96 -4.13
N SER A 484 -10.25 11.26 -4.96
CA SER A 484 -8.83 11.12 -4.66
C SER A 484 -8.19 12.44 -4.21
N MET A 485 -7.22 12.32 -3.33
CA MET A 485 -6.36 13.41 -2.87
C MET A 485 -4.92 13.16 -3.32
N GLU A 486 -4.19 14.25 -3.49
CA GLU A 486 -2.78 14.30 -3.85
C GLU A 486 -2.00 15.08 -2.79
N ILE A 487 -0.81 14.58 -2.49
CA ILE A 487 0.21 15.28 -1.70
C ILE A 487 1.37 15.56 -2.65
N VAL A 488 1.58 16.82 -3.01
CA VAL A 488 2.69 17.26 -3.86
C VAL A 488 3.89 17.58 -2.97
N PHE A 489 5.04 16.98 -3.21
CA PHE A 489 6.27 17.19 -2.45
C PHE A 489 7.28 18.04 -3.22
N LEU A 490 7.87 19.01 -2.53
CA LEU A 490 8.77 20.02 -3.11
C LEU A 490 10.10 20.10 -2.36
N ASP A 491 11.20 20.30 -3.08
CA ASP A 491 12.49 20.62 -2.50
C ASP A 491 12.60 22.10 -2.07
N GLY A 492 13.74 22.48 -1.50
CA GLY A 492 13.98 23.83 -0.99
C GLY A 492 13.93 24.92 -2.05
N ASP A 493 14.10 24.58 -3.33
CA ASP A 493 14.04 25.53 -4.45
C ASP A 493 12.62 25.66 -5.02
N GLY A 494 11.65 24.93 -4.44
CA GLY A 494 10.27 24.89 -4.91
C GLY A 494 10.05 23.98 -6.12
N LEU A 495 11.03 23.12 -6.46
CA LEU A 495 10.91 22.12 -7.51
C LEU A 495 10.29 20.83 -6.96
N ASP A 496 9.58 20.10 -7.81
CA ASP A 496 9.01 18.79 -7.48
C ASP A 496 10.08 17.81 -7.05
N PHE A 497 9.83 16.95 -6.06
CA PHE A 497 10.79 15.93 -5.60
C PHE A 497 11.47 15.14 -6.72
N SER A 498 12.77 14.91 -6.57
CA SER A 498 13.49 13.96 -7.40
C SER A 498 13.11 12.52 -7.04
N SER A 499 13.30 11.59 -7.99
CA SER A 499 13.06 10.16 -7.77
C SER A 499 13.92 9.58 -6.63
N GLY A 500 15.13 10.12 -6.42
CA GLY A 500 15.99 9.74 -5.29
C GLY A 500 15.41 10.16 -3.94
N MET A 501 14.84 11.37 -3.86
CA MET A 501 14.17 11.85 -2.65
C MET A 501 12.92 11.05 -2.33
N ALA A 502 12.06 10.81 -3.33
CA ALA A 502 10.87 9.97 -3.20
C ALA A 502 11.22 8.56 -2.67
N LYS A 503 12.18 7.87 -3.32
CA LYS A 503 12.65 6.54 -2.88
C LYS A 503 13.23 6.54 -1.47
N ASN A 504 13.88 7.63 -1.04
CA ASN A 504 14.40 7.74 0.32
C ASN A 504 13.26 7.79 1.35
N VAL A 505 12.22 8.57 1.08
CA VAL A 505 11.01 8.63 1.92
C VAL A 505 10.30 7.27 1.94
N GLU A 506 10.09 6.63 0.78
CA GLU A 506 9.48 5.29 0.69
C GLU A 506 10.27 4.24 1.48
N ARG A 507 11.60 4.24 1.35
CA ARG A 507 12.47 3.31 2.07
C ARG A 507 12.28 3.45 3.58
N ILE A 508 12.20 4.66 4.11
CA ILE A 508 11.95 4.89 5.54
C ILE A 508 10.53 4.48 5.90
N TYR A 509 9.55 4.81 5.06
CA TYR A 509 8.14 4.45 5.28
C TYR A 509 7.91 2.94 5.38
N TYR A 510 8.44 2.17 4.44
CA TYR A 510 8.27 0.72 4.38
C TYR A 510 9.11 -0.03 5.41
N LYS A 511 10.31 0.47 5.74
CA LYS A 511 11.15 -0.12 6.81
C LYS A 511 10.71 0.30 8.21
N GLU A 512 9.80 1.27 8.31
CA GLU A 512 9.36 1.90 9.56
C GLU A 512 10.50 2.43 10.45
N ASN A 513 11.64 2.76 9.83
CA ASN A 513 12.81 3.27 10.53
C ASN A 513 12.68 4.79 10.78
N PHE A 514 11.70 5.17 11.59
CA PHE A 514 11.35 6.56 11.86
C PHE A 514 12.27 7.18 12.91
N ARG A 515 12.74 8.40 12.64
CA ARG A 515 13.32 9.22 13.70
C ARG A 515 12.21 9.66 14.65
N ARG A 516 12.40 9.39 15.94
CA ARG A 516 11.57 9.94 17.02
C ARG A 516 12.36 11.03 17.73
N ALA A 517 11.80 12.24 17.77
CA ALA A 517 12.35 13.32 18.55
C ALA A 517 12.29 12.96 20.05
N HIS A 518 13.26 13.46 20.80
CA HIS A 518 13.21 13.41 22.26
C HIS A 518 11.95 14.15 22.75
N HIS A 519 11.38 13.74 23.88
CA HIS A 519 10.11 14.29 24.38
C HIS A 519 10.16 15.82 24.63
N SER A 520 11.36 16.39 24.84
CA SER A 520 11.59 17.83 25.04
C SER A 520 11.88 18.60 23.75
N GLU A 521 12.02 17.93 22.60
CA GLU A 521 12.42 18.53 21.33
C GLU A 521 11.49 18.17 20.14
N PRO A 522 10.17 18.06 20.32
CA PRO A 522 9.28 17.93 19.17
C PRO A 522 9.38 19.18 18.29
N GLY A 523 9.14 19.01 16.99
CA GLY A 523 9.04 20.15 16.08
C GLY A 523 7.86 21.06 16.44
N ALA A 524 7.95 22.33 16.05
CA ALA A 524 6.90 23.31 16.21
C ALA A 524 6.15 23.58 14.90
N ILE A 525 4.86 23.92 15.01
CA ILE A 525 4.07 24.49 13.92
C ILE A 525 3.91 26.00 14.14
N SER A 526 4.09 26.78 13.07
CA SER A 526 3.86 28.22 13.06
C SER A 526 3.08 28.63 11.81
N ASP A 527 2.11 29.52 11.95
CA ASP A 527 1.41 30.11 10.83
C ASP A 527 2.28 31.19 10.16
N ILE A 528 2.26 31.25 8.83
CA ILE A 528 2.89 32.34 8.08
C ILE A 528 1.83 33.11 7.28
N ASN A 529 1.74 34.40 7.55
CA ASN A 529 0.80 35.31 6.89
C ASN A 529 1.53 36.17 5.84
N ASN A 530 0.77 36.88 4.99
CA ASN A 530 1.26 37.87 4.01
C ASN A 530 2.17 37.33 2.88
N VAL A 531 2.28 36.01 2.71
CA VAL A 531 3.05 35.44 1.58
C VAL A 531 2.50 35.86 0.22
N ALA A 532 1.17 35.99 0.12
CA ALA A 532 0.51 36.47 -1.09
C ALA A 532 0.91 37.91 -1.47
N GLU A 533 1.19 38.78 -0.49
CA GLU A 533 1.65 40.15 -0.77
C GLU A 533 3.08 40.16 -1.32
N PHE A 534 3.99 39.34 -0.76
CA PHE A 534 5.34 39.20 -1.30
C PHE A 534 5.31 38.66 -2.74
N TYR A 535 4.45 37.68 -3.00
CA TYR A 535 4.21 37.18 -4.36
C TYR A 535 3.69 38.30 -5.27
N ARG A 536 2.69 39.07 -4.84
CA ARG A 536 2.13 40.22 -5.59
C ARG A 536 3.20 41.27 -5.90
N GLU A 537 4.04 41.66 -4.95
CA GLU A 537 5.11 42.63 -5.16
C GLU A 537 6.16 42.13 -6.16
N GLY A 538 6.53 40.85 -6.09
CA GLY A 538 7.39 40.21 -7.09
C GLY A 538 6.73 40.21 -8.47
N PHE A 539 5.45 39.84 -8.53
CA PHE A 539 4.65 39.75 -9.75
C PHE A 539 4.62 41.09 -10.48
N LEU A 540 4.25 42.16 -9.76
CA LEU A 540 4.14 43.51 -10.31
C LEU A 540 5.47 44.10 -10.78
N ARG A 541 6.60 43.64 -10.23
CA ARG A 541 7.96 44.02 -10.66
C ARG A 541 8.40 43.29 -11.93
N ALA A 542 7.87 42.10 -12.17
CA ALA A 542 8.25 41.25 -13.30
C ALA A 542 7.43 41.50 -14.58
N VAL A 543 6.48 42.43 -14.55
CA VAL A 543 5.63 42.81 -15.69
C VAL A 543 5.75 44.29 -16.02
N ASP A 544 5.52 44.64 -17.29
CA ASP A 544 5.61 46.02 -17.78
C ASP A 544 4.27 46.75 -17.65
N LYS A 545 4.09 47.49 -16.54
CA LYS A 545 2.84 48.19 -16.21
C LYS A 545 2.34 49.15 -17.30
N GLU A 546 3.25 49.78 -18.04
CA GLU A 546 2.87 50.76 -19.06
C GLU A 546 2.20 50.10 -20.27
N LYS A 547 2.64 48.90 -20.64
CA LYS A 547 1.99 48.11 -21.72
C LYS A 547 0.57 47.73 -21.36
N PHE A 548 0.31 47.32 -20.12
CA PHE A 548 -1.04 46.99 -19.66
C PHE A 548 -1.97 48.20 -19.71
N LYS A 549 -1.56 49.32 -19.11
CA LYS A 549 -2.36 50.55 -19.05
C LYS A 549 -2.69 51.09 -20.44
N LYS A 550 -1.72 51.05 -21.36
CA LYS A 550 -1.93 51.51 -22.75
C LYS A 550 -2.95 50.66 -23.49
N ALA A 551 -2.97 49.35 -23.22
CA ALA A 551 -3.83 48.42 -23.92
C ALA A 551 -5.26 48.35 -23.35
N ALA A 552 -5.41 48.56 -22.03
CA ALA A 552 -6.70 48.56 -21.33
C ALA A 552 -7.59 47.34 -21.66
N TRP A 553 -6.97 46.15 -21.70
CA TRP A 553 -7.66 44.92 -22.09
C TRP A 553 -8.76 44.54 -21.10
N THR A 554 -9.89 44.08 -21.65
CA THR A 554 -10.92 43.32 -20.96
C THR A 554 -10.65 41.84 -21.12
N VAL A 555 -10.51 41.14 -20.00
CA VAL A 555 -10.26 39.70 -19.96
C VAL A 555 -11.31 38.99 -19.12
N VAL A 556 -11.76 37.83 -19.58
CA VAL A 556 -12.65 36.96 -18.81
C VAL A 556 -11.82 35.83 -18.21
N VAL A 557 -11.87 35.64 -16.89
CA VAL A 557 -11.12 34.58 -16.23
C VAL A 557 -12.08 33.70 -15.43
N ASP A 558 -12.20 32.43 -15.80
CA ASP A 558 -12.84 31.41 -14.98
C ASP A 558 -11.81 30.82 -14.02
N PHE A 559 -11.98 31.11 -12.73
CA PHE A 559 -11.09 30.66 -11.67
C PHE A 559 -11.38 29.24 -11.20
N ASN A 560 -12.47 28.63 -11.65
CA ASN A 560 -12.85 27.26 -11.29
C ASN A 560 -12.81 27.00 -9.77
N PHE A 561 -13.22 27.99 -8.97
CA PHE A 561 -13.22 28.00 -7.50
C PHE A 561 -11.82 27.92 -6.84
N SER A 562 -10.76 28.20 -7.58
CA SER A 562 -9.38 28.22 -7.08
C SER A 562 -9.13 29.35 -6.05
N PRO A 563 -8.27 29.12 -5.04
CA PRO A 563 -7.75 30.19 -4.18
C PRO A 563 -7.08 31.34 -4.94
N ALA A 564 -6.63 31.12 -6.18
CA ALA A 564 -6.09 32.16 -7.05
C ALA A 564 -7.07 33.33 -7.31
N SER A 565 -8.38 33.10 -7.16
CA SER A 565 -9.42 34.14 -7.27
C SER A 565 -9.26 35.27 -6.25
N GLN A 566 -8.57 35.03 -5.13
CA GLN A 566 -8.32 36.04 -4.10
C GLN A 566 -7.09 36.90 -4.41
N VAL A 567 -6.24 36.48 -5.37
CA VAL A 567 -4.92 37.07 -5.62
C VAL A 567 -4.83 37.71 -7.00
N LEU A 568 -5.22 37.00 -8.06
CA LEU A 568 -5.00 37.46 -9.43
C LEU A 568 -5.90 38.65 -9.86
N PRO A 569 -7.21 38.71 -9.56
CA PRO A 569 -8.04 39.84 -10.01
C PRO A 569 -7.55 41.20 -9.51
N PRO A 570 -7.19 41.39 -8.22
CA PRO A 570 -6.62 42.64 -7.74
C PRO A 570 -5.33 43.04 -8.48
N ILE A 571 -4.45 42.07 -8.77
CA ILE A 571 -3.18 42.31 -9.50
C ILE A 571 -3.45 42.81 -10.92
N LEU A 572 -4.32 42.11 -11.66
CA LEU A 572 -4.65 42.49 -13.04
C LEU A 572 -5.37 43.84 -13.11
N ASN A 573 -6.28 44.12 -12.17
CA ASN A 573 -6.95 45.42 -12.08
C ASN A 573 -5.95 46.56 -11.80
N GLU A 574 -4.96 46.34 -10.92
CA GLU A 574 -3.89 47.33 -10.66
C GLU A 574 -3.00 47.57 -11.88
N LEU A 575 -2.78 46.55 -12.70
CA LEU A 575 -2.05 46.67 -13.97
C LEU A 575 -2.86 47.44 -15.03
N GLY A 576 -4.18 47.60 -14.85
CA GLY A 576 -5.05 48.36 -15.76
C GLY A 576 -5.92 47.49 -16.66
N CYS A 577 -6.06 46.19 -16.37
CA CYS A 577 -7.04 45.34 -17.04
C CYS A 577 -8.44 45.50 -16.44
N SER A 578 -9.47 45.34 -17.26
CA SER A 578 -10.84 45.09 -16.82
C SER A 578 -11.06 43.59 -16.70
N VAL A 579 -11.08 43.06 -15.47
CA VAL A 579 -11.22 41.61 -15.23
C VAL A 579 -12.66 41.23 -14.95
N ILE A 580 -13.19 40.31 -15.76
CA ILE A 580 -14.49 39.70 -15.56
C ILE A 580 -14.25 38.31 -14.97
N ALA A 581 -14.43 38.20 -13.66
CA ALA A 581 -14.10 37.01 -12.89
C ALA A 581 -15.31 36.06 -12.80
N LEU A 582 -15.18 34.84 -13.33
CA LEU A 582 -16.17 33.77 -13.22
C LEU A 582 -15.71 32.74 -12.18
N ASN A 583 -16.66 32.18 -11.43
CA ASN A 583 -16.40 31.19 -10.37
C ASN A 583 -15.27 31.64 -9.40
N ALA A 584 -15.22 32.95 -9.11
CA ALA A 584 -14.13 33.63 -8.42
C ALA A 584 -14.34 33.70 -6.90
N TYR A 585 -14.77 32.58 -6.31
CA TYR A 585 -14.85 32.39 -4.88
C TYR A 585 -14.39 30.98 -4.55
N VAL A 586 -13.91 30.79 -3.34
CA VAL A 586 -13.50 29.46 -2.88
C VAL A 586 -14.74 28.70 -2.44
N ASP A 587 -14.99 27.55 -3.08
CA ASP A 587 -16.03 26.61 -2.70
C ASP A 587 -15.35 25.39 -2.04
N GLU A 588 -15.66 25.12 -0.77
CA GLU A 588 -15.07 23.99 -0.03
C GLU A 588 -15.73 22.64 -0.41
N GLY A 589 -16.89 22.66 -1.08
CA GLY A 589 -17.69 21.48 -1.44
C GLY A 589 -17.71 21.13 -2.94
N ARG A 590 -17.32 22.05 -3.84
CA ARG A 590 -17.21 21.77 -5.29
C ARG A 590 -15.80 21.34 -5.69
N GLY A 591 -15.67 20.10 -6.11
CA GLY A 591 -14.42 19.55 -6.66
C GLY A 591 -14.13 19.95 -8.11
N ALA A 592 -13.02 19.45 -8.65
CA ALA A 592 -12.61 19.68 -10.03
C ALA A 592 -13.67 19.23 -11.06
N LYS A 593 -14.04 20.11 -12.00
CA LYS A 593 -14.95 19.79 -13.12
C LYS A 593 -14.29 18.77 -14.08
N LYS A 594 -14.96 17.66 -14.37
CA LYS A 594 -14.45 16.57 -15.23
C LYS A 594 -15.11 16.50 -16.59
N GLY A 595 -14.34 16.11 -17.63
CA GLY A 595 -14.87 15.66 -18.92
C GLY A 595 -15.94 16.58 -19.52
N LYS A 596 -17.20 16.12 -19.53
CA LYS A 596 -18.36 16.88 -20.02
C LYS A 596 -18.55 18.20 -19.28
N ASP A 597 -18.26 18.26 -17.98
CA ASP A 597 -18.42 19.48 -17.18
C ASP A 597 -17.35 20.52 -17.49
N LYS A 598 -16.10 20.09 -17.73
CA LYS A 598 -15.03 20.99 -18.20
C LYS A 598 -15.35 21.53 -19.58
N ARG A 599 -15.79 20.65 -20.49
CA ARG A 599 -16.20 21.05 -21.84
C ARG A 599 -17.36 22.04 -21.81
N ALA A 600 -18.40 21.76 -21.02
CA ALA A 600 -19.54 22.66 -20.84
C ALA A 600 -19.12 24.02 -20.24
N ALA A 601 -18.20 24.02 -19.26
CA ALA A 601 -17.65 25.24 -18.69
C ALA A 601 -16.85 26.05 -19.72
N LEU A 602 -16.01 25.39 -20.53
CA LEU A 602 -15.27 26.05 -21.62
C LEU A 602 -16.19 26.56 -22.73
N GLU A 603 -17.24 25.83 -23.09
CA GLU A 603 -18.26 26.28 -24.05
C GLU A 603 -19.05 27.48 -23.51
N GLN A 604 -19.34 27.51 -22.20
CA GLN A 604 -19.93 28.67 -21.54
C GLN A 604 -18.98 29.86 -21.55
N LEU A 605 -17.70 29.65 -21.20
CA LEU A 605 -16.68 30.68 -21.22
C LEU A 605 -16.50 31.25 -22.64
N SER A 606 -16.48 30.40 -23.67
CA SER A 606 -16.44 30.77 -25.09
C SER A 606 -17.56 31.72 -25.47
N LYS A 607 -18.81 31.38 -25.11
CA LYS A 607 -19.97 32.25 -25.35
C LYS A 607 -19.85 33.60 -24.65
N ILE A 608 -19.37 33.60 -23.41
CA ILE A 608 -19.22 34.84 -22.61
C ILE A 608 -18.15 35.75 -23.23
N VAL A 609 -16.98 35.19 -23.58
CA VAL A 609 -15.88 35.93 -24.21
C VAL A 609 -16.35 36.59 -25.51
N GLY A 610 -17.00 35.82 -26.39
CA GLY A 610 -17.51 36.34 -27.66
C GLY A 610 -18.64 37.37 -27.47
N SER A 611 -19.52 37.20 -26.48
CA SER A 611 -20.64 38.12 -26.25
C SER A 611 -20.20 39.46 -25.66
N LEU A 612 -19.13 39.46 -24.86
CA LEU A 612 -18.61 40.65 -24.21
C LEU A 612 -17.58 41.41 -25.07
N GLY A 613 -17.14 40.81 -26.19
CA GLY A 613 -16.06 41.38 -27.00
C GLY A 613 -14.74 41.48 -26.22
N ALA A 614 -14.51 40.56 -25.27
CA ALA A 614 -13.28 40.52 -24.49
C ALA A 614 -12.09 40.16 -25.39
N GLN A 615 -10.91 40.71 -25.09
CA GLN A 615 -9.70 40.47 -25.87
C GLN A 615 -9.16 39.04 -25.68
N ALA A 616 -9.47 38.42 -24.54
CA ALA A 616 -9.11 37.04 -24.25
C ALA A 616 -9.99 36.45 -23.14
N GLY A 617 -10.16 35.13 -23.18
CA GLY A 617 -10.71 34.33 -22.09
C GLY A 617 -9.67 33.37 -21.54
N PHE A 618 -9.69 33.13 -20.24
CA PHE A 618 -8.80 32.18 -19.58
C PHE A 618 -9.60 31.27 -18.67
N TRP A 619 -9.36 29.97 -18.79
CA TRP A 619 -9.77 28.99 -17.79
C TRP A 619 -8.54 28.60 -16.98
N LEU A 620 -8.55 28.93 -15.69
CA LEU A 620 -7.48 28.60 -14.76
C LEU A 620 -7.87 27.33 -14.00
N ASP A 621 -6.96 26.37 -13.94
CA ASP A 621 -7.20 25.15 -13.20
C ASP A 621 -7.20 25.40 -11.67
N GLN A 622 -7.63 24.41 -10.88
CA GLN A 622 -7.75 24.60 -9.43
C GLN A 622 -6.40 24.82 -8.73
N THR A 623 -5.30 24.29 -9.28
CA THR A 623 -3.95 24.49 -8.71
C THR A 623 -3.37 25.85 -9.03
N ALA A 624 -3.91 26.50 -10.07
CA ALA A 624 -3.41 27.70 -10.69
C ALA A 624 -2.05 27.53 -11.40
N GLU A 625 -1.67 26.31 -11.79
CA GLU A 625 -0.46 26.04 -12.57
C GLU A 625 -0.74 25.93 -14.09
N SER A 626 -1.96 25.55 -14.49
CA SER A 626 -2.35 25.32 -15.89
C SER A 626 -3.46 26.27 -16.33
N ILE A 627 -3.38 26.71 -17.59
CA ILE A 627 -4.38 27.58 -18.23
C ILE A 627 -4.88 26.99 -19.55
N THR A 628 -6.13 27.31 -19.89
CA THR A 628 -6.65 27.18 -21.26
C THR A 628 -7.01 28.58 -21.76
N LEU A 629 -6.51 28.96 -22.93
CA LEU A 629 -6.80 30.25 -23.56
C LEU A 629 -7.98 30.12 -24.51
N LEU A 630 -8.84 31.12 -24.49
CA LEU A 630 -9.79 31.43 -25.53
C LEU A 630 -9.37 32.73 -26.18
N ASP A 631 -9.27 32.73 -27.51
CA ASP A 631 -8.97 33.96 -28.25
C ASP A 631 -10.15 34.95 -28.22
N GLU A 632 -9.97 36.12 -28.84
CA GLU A 632 -10.98 37.17 -28.89
C GLU A 632 -12.26 36.77 -29.64
N THR A 633 -12.24 35.66 -30.40
CA THR A 633 -13.42 35.11 -31.08
C THR A 633 -14.18 34.10 -30.22
N GLY A 634 -13.62 33.76 -29.05
CA GLY A 634 -14.11 32.69 -28.18
C GLY A 634 -13.66 31.30 -28.63
N ARG A 635 -12.72 31.17 -29.58
CA ARG A 635 -12.16 29.87 -29.97
C ARG A 635 -11.26 29.37 -28.85
N ILE A 636 -11.51 28.14 -28.41
CA ILE A 636 -10.68 27.45 -27.42
C ILE A 636 -9.40 26.97 -28.12
N LEU A 637 -8.25 27.36 -27.60
CA LEU A 637 -6.95 26.86 -28.05
C LEU A 637 -6.60 25.59 -27.29
N ASP A 638 -6.16 24.56 -28.00
CA ASP A 638 -5.57 23.39 -27.35
C ASP A 638 -4.18 23.70 -26.76
N GLY A 639 -3.60 22.75 -26.02
CA GLY A 639 -2.32 22.97 -25.35
C GLY A 639 -1.13 23.17 -26.30
N ILE A 640 -1.17 22.59 -27.51
CA ILE A 640 -0.11 22.72 -28.51
C ILE A 640 -0.22 24.08 -29.21
N GLU A 641 -1.44 24.49 -29.58
CA GLU A 641 -1.73 25.81 -30.12
C GLU A 641 -1.34 26.90 -29.12
N LEU A 642 -1.69 26.73 -27.85
CA LEU A 642 -1.34 27.66 -26.78
C LEU A 642 0.17 27.76 -26.58
N LEU A 643 0.88 26.63 -26.51
CA LEU A 643 2.35 26.62 -26.42
C LEU A 643 2.99 27.38 -27.60
N SER A 644 2.50 27.11 -28.81
CA SER A 644 3.02 27.74 -30.04
C SER A 644 2.75 29.25 -30.05
N LEU A 645 1.57 29.67 -29.61
CA LEU A 645 1.23 31.09 -29.46
C LEU A 645 2.13 31.79 -28.43
N VAL A 646 2.31 31.20 -27.25
CA VAL A 646 3.14 31.79 -26.18
C VAL A 646 4.60 31.90 -26.64
N ALA A 647 5.14 30.86 -27.29
CA ALA A 647 6.47 30.89 -27.86
C ALA A 647 6.60 31.98 -28.94
N SER A 648 5.65 32.06 -29.87
CA SER A 648 5.61 33.07 -30.94
C SER A 648 5.61 34.50 -30.38
N LEU A 649 4.72 34.78 -29.43
CA LEU A 649 4.60 36.08 -28.79
C LEU A 649 5.87 36.45 -27.99
N THR A 650 6.44 35.48 -27.27
CA THR A 650 7.70 35.67 -26.53
C THR A 650 8.84 36.03 -27.48
N LEU A 651 9.00 35.31 -28.58
CA LEU A 651 10.03 35.57 -29.60
C LEU A 651 9.82 36.93 -30.30
N LYS A 652 8.57 37.32 -30.56
CA LYS A 652 8.23 38.63 -31.17
C LYS A 652 8.50 39.82 -30.24
N SER A 653 8.46 39.62 -28.92
CA SER A 653 8.78 40.66 -27.95
C SER A 653 10.23 41.15 -28.01
N GLY A 654 11.10 40.44 -28.73
CA GLY A 654 12.52 40.77 -28.88
C GLY A 654 13.41 40.25 -27.74
N GLN A 655 12.84 39.51 -26.79
CA GLN A 655 13.61 38.81 -25.76
C GLN A 655 14.53 37.76 -26.39
N LYS A 656 15.81 37.78 -26.00
CA LYS A 656 16.81 36.78 -26.41
C LYS A 656 17.06 35.81 -25.27
N GLY A 657 17.16 34.53 -25.60
CA GLY A 657 17.49 33.49 -24.63
C GLY A 657 17.10 32.11 -25.13
N VAL A 658 16.84 31.22 -24.18
CA VAL A 658 16.50 29.82 -24.40
C VAL A 658 15.01 29.60 -24.11
N ILE A 659 14.33 28.88 -25.01
CA ILE A 659 12.98 28.36 -24.77
C ILE A 659 13.09 26.87 -24.45
N ALA A 660 12.64 26.46 -23.27
CA ALA A 660 12.63 25.07 -22.84
C ALA A 660 11.26 24.42 -23.09
N VAL A 661 11.23 23.30 -23.81
CA VAL A 661 10.00 22.58 -24.15
C VAL A 661 10.20 21.07 -24.05
N PRO A 662 9.15 20.25 -23.81
CA PRO A 662 9.30 18.80 -23.75
C PRO A 662 9.62 18.20 -25.12
N VAL A 663 10.11 16.96 -25.15
CA VAL A 663 10.45 16.21 -26.38
C VAL A 663 9.29 16.13 -27.38
N GLN A 664 8.06 16.12 -26.88
CA GLN A 664 6.82 16.03 -27.67
C GLN A 664 6.29 17.39 -28.20
N ALA A 665 6.89 18.53 -27.83
CA ALA A 665 6.46 19.83 -28.34
C ALA A 665 6.63 19.95 -29.87
N PRO A 666 5.87 20.81 -30.55
CA PRO A 666 5.93 20.90 -32.02
C PRO A 666 7.26 21.50 -32.49
N SER A 667 7.70 21.15 -33.71
CA SER A 667 8.95 21.69 -34.30
C SER A 667 8.81 23.15 -34.77
N SER A 668 7.58 23.67 -34.78
CA SER A 668 7.28 25.09 -35.04
C SER A 668 8.02 26.01 -34.06
N VAL A 669 8.28 25.55 -32.83
CA VAL A 669 9.00 26.33 -31.80
C VAL A 669 10.44 26.58 -32.24
N GLU A 670 11.17 25.55 -32.69
CA GLU A 670 12.51 25.70 -33.25
C GLU A 670 12.53 26.57 -34.49
N GLN A 671 11.56 26.37 -35.39
CA GLN A 671 11.47 27.14 -36.62
C GLN A 671 11.33 28.64 -36.34
N MET A 672 10.46 29.02 -35.39
CA MET A 672 10.29 30.41 -34.97
C MET A 672 11.52 30.95 -34.21
N ALA A 673 12.13 30.14 -33.33
CA ALA A 673 13.28 30.55 -32.52
C ALA A 673 14.52 30.84 -33.39
N ASN A 674 14.77 30.00 -34.40
CA ASN A 674 15.89 30.15 -35.34
C ASN A 674 15.82 31.47 -36.11
N GLN A 675 14.61 31.92 -36.50
CA GLN A 675 14.41 33.21 -37.19
C GLN A 675 14.76 34.42 -36.31
N LYS A 676 14.74 34.27 -34.98
CA LYS A 676 14.98 35.33 -34.00
C LYS A 676 16.29 35.17 -33.22
N ARG A 677 17.16 34.24 -33.64
CA ARG A 677 18.44 33.90 -32.97
C ARG A 677 18.25 33.52 -31.49
N CYS A 678 17.13 32.88 -31.16
CA CYS A 678 16.91 32.25 -29.86
C CYS A 678 17.20 30.75 -29.96
N GLN A 679 17.52 30.11 -28.84
CA GLN A 679 17.78 28.68 -28.80
C GLN A 679 16.57 27.94 -28.21
N VAL A 680 16.42 26.68 -28.59
CA VAL A 680 15.40 25.78 -28.00
C VAL A 680 16.11 24.63 -27.33
N THR A 681 15.74 24.34 -26.09
CA THR A 681 16.23 23.19 -25.33
C THR A 681 15.08 22.21 -25.12
N ARG A 682 15.27 20.99 -25.62
CA ARG A 682 14.33 19.89 -25.43
C ARG A 682 14.58 19.22 -24.08
N THR A 683 13.51 18.99 -23.34
CA THR A 683 13.54 18.39 -22.00
C THR A 683 12.78 17.07 -21.98
N LYS A 684 13.00 16.27 -20.94
CA LYS A 684 12.13 15.12 -20.65
C LYS A 684 10.71 15.61 -20.36
N SER A 685 9.71 14.74 -20.53
CA SER A 685 8.31 15.11 -20.32
C SER A 685 7.93 15.26 -18.84
N SER A 686 8.82 14.94 -17.90
CA SER A 686 8.56 15.14 -16.46
C SER A 686 8.65 16.61 -16.05
N ASP A 687 7.71 17.04 -15.20
CA ASP A 687 7.61 18.41 -14.69
C ASP A 687 8.92 18.92 -14.09
N ARG A 688 9.56 18.11 -13.21
CA ARG A 688 10.84 18.44 -12.60
C ARG A 688 11.94 18.74 -13.63
N ALA A 689 12.07 17.93 -14.69
CA ALA A 689 13.14 18.12 -15.67
C ALA A 689 13.00 19.44 -16.42
N MET A 690 11.76 19.86 -16.69
CA MET A 690 11.48 21.14 -17.33
C MET A 690 11.80 22.32 -16.40
N LEU A 691 11.41 22.23 -15.13
CA LEU A 691 11.65 23.28 -14.15
C LEU A 691 13.13 23.38 -13.74
N GLU A 692 13.88 22.28 -13.73
CA GLU A 692 15.34 22.29 -13.54
C GLU A 692 16.04 23.12 -14.63
N VAL A 693 15.62 22.95 -15.89
CA VAL A 693 16.13 23.78 -17.00
C VAL A 693 15.70 25.23 -16.85
N ALA A 694 14.44 25.47 -16.42
CA ALA A 694 13.93 26.80 -16.13
C ALA A 694 14.69 27.54 -15.01
N GLY A 695 15.50 26.83 -14.21
CA GLY A 695 16.39 27.45 -13.21
C GLY A 695 17.55 28.25 -13.80
N SER A 696 17.91 28.02 -15.07
CA SER A 696 18.98 28.77 -15.76
C SER A 696 18.56 30.19 -16.07
N SER A 697 19.46 31.16 -15.84
CA SER A 697 19.25 32.58 -16.14
C SER A 697 19.10 32.87 -17.65
N GLU A 698 19.49 31.93 -18.51
CA GLU A 698 19.36 32.07 -19.96
C GLU A 698 17.96 31.70 -20.47
N VAL A 699 17.16 30.98 -19.67
CA VAL A 699 15.83 30.54 -20.07
C VAL A 699 14.83 31.67 -19.88
N ILE A 700 14.14 32.02 -20.97
CA ILE A 700 13.13 33.08 -20.99
C ILE A 700 11.71 32.53 -20.88
N LEU A 701 11.52 31.27 -21.27
CA LEU A 701 10.25 30.57 -21.24
C LEU A 701 10.51 29.06 -21.09
N ALA A 702 9.80 28.42 -20.16
CA ALA A 702 9.62 26.98 -20.18
C ALA A 702 8.12 26.67 -20.32
N GLY A 703 7.74 25.81 -21.27
CA GLY A 703 6.34 25.55 -21.60
C GLY A 703 6.05 24.09 -21.87
N SER A 704 4.96 23.59 -21.29
CA SER A 704 4.44 22.24 -21.52
C SER A 704 3.43 22.22 -22.67
N THR A 705 3.01 21.02 -23.07
CA THR A 705 1.95 20.81 -24.06
C THR A 705 0.53 20.75 -23.46
N ASP A 706 0.40 21.00 -22.15
CA ASP A 706 -0.86 20.95 -21.39
C ASP A 706 -1.23 22.30 -20.74
N GLY A 707 -0.66 23.39 -21.26
CA GLY A 707 -1.01 24.76 -20.85
C GLY A 707 -0.33 25.24 -19.57
N ARG A 708 0.78 24.62 -19.16
CA ARG A 708 1.60 25.07 -18.02
C ARG A 708 2.84 25.80 -18.52
N PHE A 709 3.11 26.96 -17.93
CA PHE A 709 4.20 27.85 -18.33
C PHE A 709 4.96 28.35 -17.12
N ALA A 710 6.28 28.37 -17.23
CA ALA A 710 7.18 29.00 -16.27
C ALA A 710 7.95 30.12 -16.96
N PHE A 711 8.05 31.26 -16.28
CA PHE A 711 8.77 32.43 -16.73
C PHE A 711 9.89 32.73 -15.72
N PRO A 712 11.12 32.22 -15.94
CA PRO A 712 12.19 32.22 -14.93
C PRO A 712 12.56 33.58 -14.36
N HIS A 713 12.33 34.65 -15.13
CA HIS A 713 12.51 36.03 -14.66
C HIS A 713 11.67 36.37 -13.42
N PHE A 714 10.49 35.76 -13.28
CA PHE A 714 9.67 35.85 -12.08
C PHE A 714 9.88 34.64 -11.16
N GLN A 715 9.62 33.44 -11.68
CA GLN A 715 9.91 32.20 -10.98
C GLN A 715 10.15 31.03 -11.94
N ALA A 716 11.05 30.13 -11.53
CA ALA A 716 11.39 28.91 -12.27
C ALA A 716 10.41 27.76 -11.94
N ALA A 717 9.12 28.07 -11.95
CA ALA A 717 8.02 27.19 -11.58
C ALA A 717 6.81 27.47 -12.45
N PHE A 718 5.95 26.47 -12.66
CA PHE A 718 4.69 26.66 -13.37
C PHE A 718 3.78 27.61 -12.60
N ASP A 719 3.26 28.62 -13.28
CA ASP A 719 2.39 29.63 -12.70
C ASP A 719 1.39 30.15 -13.73
N GLY A 720 0.17 29.62 -13.65
CA GLY A 720 -0.94 30.00 -14.53
C GLY A 720 -1.40 31.44 -14.29
N MET A 721 -1.30 31.96 -13.06
CA MET A 721 -1.64 33.35 -12.76
C MET A 721 -0.67 34.31 -13.46
N PHE A 722 0.64 34.03 -13.36
CA PHE A 722 1.64 34.82 -14.05
C PHE A 722 1.59 34.62 -15.58
N ALA A 723 1.29 33.41 -16.05
CA ALA A 723 1.11 33.14 -17.48
C ALA A 723 -0.03 33.95 -18.10
N ILE A 724 -1.16 34.10 -17.40
CA ILE A 724 -2.27 34.98 -17.84
C ILE A 724 -1.77 36.42 -18.00
N ALA A 725 -1.12 36.98 -16.99
CA ALA A 725 -0.60 38.35 -17.08
C ALA A 725 0.44 38.49 -18.21
N ARG A 726 1.37 37.54 -18.35
CA ARG A 726 2.37 37.57 -19.43
C ARG A 726 1.74 37.48 -20.81
N LEU A 727 0.72 36.65 -21.00
CA LEU A 727 -0.02 36.59 -22.27
C LEU A 727 -0.71 37.92 -22.57
N VAL A 728 -1.36 38.54 -21.59
CA VAL A 728 -1.96 39.87 -21.74
C VAL A 728 -0.89 40.92 -22.09
N GLU A 729 0.25 40.94 -21.40
CA GLU A 729 1.34 41.87 -21.68
C GLU A 729 1.89 41.70 -23.11
N LEU A 730 2.15 40.45 -23.51
CA LEU A 730 2.73 40.14 -24.81
C LEU A 730 1.73 40.39 -25.96
N GLY A 731 0.46 40.07 -25.75
CA GLY A 731 -0.61 40.37 -26.71
C GLY A 731 -0.87 41.88 -26.83
N ALA A 732 -0.86 42.60 -25.71
CA ALA A 732 -0.91 44.06 -25.70
C ALA A 732 0.26 44.68 -26.46
N ALA A 733 1.47 44.13 -26.29
CA ALA A 733 2.67 44.59 -26.97
C ALA A 733 2.65 44.30 -28.49
N SER A 734 2.06 43.18 -28.91
CA SER A 734 1.98 42.81 -30.33
C SER A 734 1.01 43.72 -31.10
N GLY A 735 -0.03 44.22 -30.43
CA GLY A 735 -1.10 45.01 -31.06
C GLY A 735 -1.98 44.22 -32.03
N ILE A 736 -1.83 42.89 -32.07
CA ILE A 736 -2.53 42.00 -32.99
C ILE A 736 -3.37 41.01 -32.17
N PRO A 737 -4.63 40.73 -32.56
CA PRO A 737 -5.46 39.73 -31.89
C PRO A 737 -4.80 38.34 -31.83
N PHE A 738 -5.19 37.50 -30.86
CA PHE A 738 -4.58 36.20 -30.67
C PHE A 738 -4.89 35.24 -31.82
N SER A 739 -6.10 35.29 -32.41
CA SER A 739 -6.44 34.46 -33.57
C SER A 739 -5.49 34.71 -34.76
N LYS A 740 -5.16 35.97 -35.02
CA LYS A 740 -4.21 36.37 -36.08
C LYS A 740 -2.78 36.02 -35.70
N SER A 741 -2.40 36.21 -34.45
CA SER A 741 -1.05 35.85 -33.95
C SER A 741 -0.78 34.35 -34.09
N LEU A 742 -1.80 33.51 -33.84
CA LEU A 742 -1.73 32.07 -34.03
C LEU A 742 -1.68 31.68 -35.52
N ALA A 743 -2.40 32.40 -36.39
CA ALA A 743 -2.37 32.15 -37.83
C ALA A 743 -0.99 32.39 -38.48
N GLU A 744 -0.10 33.15 -37.83
CA GLU A 744 1.28 33.35 -38.27
C GLU A 744 2.23 32.22 -37.81
N VAL A 745 1.78 31.32 -36.93
CA VAL A 745 2.58 30.15 -36.52
C VAL A 745 2.66 29.18 -37.70
N PRO A 746 3.85 28.62 -38.01
CA PRO A 746 3.99 27.62 -39.05
C PRO A 746 3.01 26.45 -38.86
N PRO A 747 2.19 26.11 -39.87
CA PRO A 747 1.18 25.08 -39.73
C PRO A 747 1.84 23.69 -39.77
N TRP A 748 1.66 22.93 -38.69
CA TRP A 748 2.04 21.52 -38.58
C TRP A 748 0.84 20.71 -38.11
N ALA A 749 0.65 19.53 -38.70
CA ALA A 749 -0.32 18.58 -38.21
C ALA A 749 0.28 17.77 -37.07
N PHE A 750 -0.33 17.87 -35.89
CA PHE A 750 0.10 17.20 -34.68
C PHE A 750 -0.98 16.22 -34.22
N LEU A 751 -0.66 14.94 -34.10
CA LEU A 751 -1.60 13.92 -33.67
C LEU A 751 -0.99 13.05 -32.57
N GLN A 752 -1.83 12.61 -31.63
CA GLN A 752 -1.42 11.74 -30.54
C GLN A 752 -2.43 10.63 -30.30
N THR A 753 -1.94 9.47 -29.90
CA THR A 753 -2.75 8.33 -29.43
C THR A 753 -2.04 7.63 -28.28
N SER A 754 -2.76 6.74 -27.59
CA SER A 754 -2.20 5.92 -26.52
C SER A 754 -2.57 4.46 -26.72
N VAL A 755 -1.61 3.58 -26.54
CA VAL A 755 -1.80 2.13 -26.62
C VAL A 755 -1.65 1.56 -25.22
N SER A 756 -2.67 0.84 -24.73
CA SER A 756 -2.59 0.12 -23.45
C SER A 756 -1.39 -0.83 -23.48
N CYS A 757 -0.53 -0.82 -22.47
CA CYS A 757 0.69 -1.61 -22.39
C CYS A 757 0.98 -1.96 -20.93
N ALA A 758 1.00 -3.26 -20.61
CA ALA A 758 1.36 -3.73 -19.27
C ALA A 758 2.78 -3.27 -18.89
N TRP A 759 3.00 -3.01 -17.61
CA TRP A 759 4.28 -2.52 -17.08
C TRP A 759 5.48 -3.35 -17.49
N GLU A 760 5.35 -4.68 -17.41
CA GLU A 760 6.40 -5.65 -17.75
C GLU A 760 6.83 -5.52 -19.23
N MET A 761 5.91 -5.09 -20.11
CA MET A 761 6.13 -5.02 -21.55
C MET A 761 6.78 -3.72 -22.00
N LYS A 762 6.69 -2.63 -21.23
CA LYS A 762 7.21 -1.31 -21.64
C LYS A 762 8.69 -1.35 -22.01
N GLY A 763 9.51 -2.06 -21.23
CA GLY A 763 10.93 -2.24 -21.54
C GLY A 763 11.18 -2.99 -22.86
N GLY A 764 10.38 -4.02 -23.13
CA GLY A 764 10.43 -4.75 -24.39
C GLY A 764 10.00 -3.91 -25.60
N ILE A 765 8.97 -3.07 -25.45
CA ILE A 765 8.53 -2.12 -26.47
C ILE A 765 9.63 -1.11 -26.78
N MET A 766 10.31 -0.57 -25.76
CA MET A 766 11.42 0.35 -25.97
C MET A 766 12.61 -0.31 -26.67
N ARG A 767 12.91 -1.57 -26.35
CA ARG A 767 13.93 -2.34 -27.06
C ARG A 767 13.58 -2.50 -28.55
N LYS A 768 12.35 -2.91 -28.86
CA LYS A 768 11.86 -3.07 -30.24
C LYS A 768 11.85 -1.75 -31.02
N MET A 769 11.45 -0.67 -30.36
CA MET A 769 11.49 0.68 -30.93
C MET A 769 12.93 1.13 -31.19
N SER A 770 13.88 0.79 -30.30
CA SER A 770 15.31 1.06 -30.51
C SER A 770 15.85 0.30 -31.72
N GLU A 771 15.51 -0.99 -31.84
CA GLU A 771 15.87 -1.83 -32.98
C GLU A 771 15.30 -1.27 -34.30
N ASP A 772 14.04 -0.84 -34.32
CA ASP A 772 13.39 -0.21 -35.50
C ASP A 772 14.00 1.16 -35.86
N SER A 773 14.73 1.78 -34.95
CA SER A 773 15.34 3.11 -35.13
C SER A 773 16.82 3.10 -35.54
N LEU A 774 17.50 1.94 -35.57
CA LEU A 774 18.95 1.84 -35.77
C LEU A 774 19.45 2.52 -37.06
N ASP A 775 18.69 2.43 -38.15
CA ASP A 775 19.05 2.99 -39.45
C ASP A 775 18.38 4.35 -39.72
N LYS A 776 17.85 5.01 -38.68
CA LYS A 776 17.10 6.26 -38.78
C LYS A 776 17.72 7.34 -37.89
N GLU A 777 17.47 8.60 -38.22
CA GLU A 777 17.82 9.70 -37.34
C GLU A 777 16.86 9.69 -36.13
N ALA A 778 17.40 9.47 -34.92
CA ALA A 778 16.60 9.31 -33.72
C ALA A 778 17.18 10.05 -32.49
N SER A 779 16.30 10.52 -31.63
CA SER A 779 16.60 11.17 -30.36
C SER A 779 16.04 10.36 -29.18
N PHE A 780 16.83 10.26 -28.12
CA PHE A 780 16.60 9.38 -26.95
C PHE A 780 16.46 10.18 -25.64
N ILE A 781 16.00 11.43 -25.71
CA ILE A 781 15.85 12.31 -24.53
C ILE A 781 14.85 11.71 -23.53
N ASP A 782 13.65 11.36 -24.01
CA ASP A 782 12.58 10.70 -23.27
C ASP A 782 11.72 9.93 -24.26
N GLY A 783 11.62 8.61 -24.12
CA GLY A 783 11.17 7.74 -25.20
C GLY A 783 12.14 7.71 -26.40
N ILE A 784 11.64 7.32 -27.57
CA ILE A 784 12.41 7.32 -28.82
C ILE A 784 11.65 8.13 -29.87
N LYS A 785 12.26 9.24 -30.28
CA LYS A 785 11.76 10.13 -31.34
C LYS A 785 12.52 9.86 -32.62
N VAL A 786 11.83 9.42 -33.67
CA VAL A 786 12.41 9.07 -34.97
C VAL A 786 12.01 10.13 -36.00
N HIS A 787 12.99 10.63 -36.73
CA HIS A 787 12.86 11.66 -37.74
C HIS A 787 12.80 11.07 -39.16
N PHE A 788 11.98 11.69 -39.99
CA PHE A 788 11.77 11.40 -41.41
C PHE A 788 11.90 12.70 -42.21
N GLY A 789 13.10 13.31 -42.18
CA GLY A 789 13.31 14.69 -42.62
C GLY A 789 12.73 15.67 -41.59
N ASP A 790 11.82 16.54 -42.02
CA ASP A 790 11.17 17.51 -41.11
C ASP A 790 10.00 16.89 -40.30
N GLU A 791 9.60 15.66 -40.61
CA GLU A 791 8.50 14.93 -39.94
C GLU A 791 9.06 14.01 -38.85
N TRP A 792 8.26 13.68 -37.84
CA TRP A 792 8.72 12.76 -36.80
C TRP A 792 7.59 11.99 -36.12
N VAL A 793 7.99 10.89 -35.47
CA VAL A 793 7.15 10.12 -34.56
C VAL A 793 7.88 9.88 -33.26
N LEU A 794 7.18 9.99 -32.15
CA LEU A 794 7.69 9.72 -30.80
C LEU A 794 6.90 8.58 -30.20
N VAL A 795 7.61 7.55 -29.73
CA VAL A 795 7.04 6.50 -28.87
C VAL A 795 7.55 6.74 -27.46
N LEU A 796 6.63 7.10 -26.56
CA LEU A 796 6.90 7.52 -25.20
C LEU A 796 6.13 6.62 -24.21
N PRO A 797 6.80 5.74 -23.46
CA PRO A 797 6.14 4.95 -22.42
C PRO A 797 5.74 5.87 -21.27
N ASP A 798 4.48 5.81 -20.83
CA ASP A 798 4.04 6.57 -19.66
C ASP A 798 4.79 6.06 -18.41
N GLN A 799 5.17 6.97 -17.51
CA GLN A 799 5.93 6.63 -16.30
C GLN A 799 5.07 6.05 -15.17
N TYR A 800 3.76 6.33 -15.15
CA TYR A 800 2.84 6.07 -14.03
C TYR A 800 1.58 5.30 -14.42
N THR A 801 1.21 5.29 -15.70
CA THR A 801 0.01 4.60 -16.20
C THR A 801 0.36 3.49 -17.19
N PRO A 802 -0.44 2.43 -17.36
CA PRO A 802 -0.13 1.30 -18.25
C PRO A 802 -0.42 1.66 -19.73
N TYR A 803 0.15 2.76 -20.21
CA TYR A 803 0.04 3.23 -21.59
C TYR A 803 1.41 3.51 -22.19
N VAL A 804 1.47 3.43 -23.52
CA VAL A 804 2.54 4.00 -24.35
C VAL A 804 1.89 5.04 -25.23
N HIS A 805 2.35 6.28 -25.13
CA HIS A 805 1.92 7.39 -25.98
C HIS A 805 2.67 7.35 -27.29
N ILE A 806 1.95 7.60 -28.38
CA ILE A 806 2.50 7.73 -29.72
C ILE A 806 2.09 9.11 -30.21
N VAL A 807 3.07 9.91 -30.59
CA VAL A 807 2.87 11.27 -31.08
C VAL A 807 3.50 11.38 -32.47
N ALA A 808 2.80 11.96 -33.43
CA ALA A 808 3.30 12.17 -34.77
C ALA A 808 3.09 13.63 -35.20
N GLU A 809 4.12 14.20 -35.83
CA GLU A 809 4.08 15.54 -36.44
C GLU A 809 4.46 15.43 -37.92
N ALA A 810 3.69 16.09 -38.79
CA ALA A 810 3.99 16.20 -40.21
C ALA A 810 3.45 17.51 -40.81
N LYS A 811 3.84 17.81 -42.06
CA LYS A 811 3.39 19.04 -42.76
C LYS A 811 1.90 19.06 -43.06
N ASP A 812 1.28 17.88 -43.14
CA ASP A 812 -0.15 17.72 -43.41
C ASP A 812 -0.77 16.60 -42.56
N GLN A 813 -2.09 16.70 -42.37
CA GLN A 813 -2.84 15.79 -41.50
C GLN A 813 -2.85 14.34 -42.00
N LYS A 814 -2.80 14.12 -43.31
CA LYS A 814 -2.81 12.76 -43.89
C LYS A 814 -1.49 12.05 -43.60
N THR A 815 -0.37 12.75 -43.70
CA THR A 815 0.95 12.19 -43.40
C THR A 815 1.13 11.93 -41.90
N ALA A 816 0.70 12.87 -41.05
CA ALA A 816 0.72 12.66 -39.59
C ALA A 816 -0.14 11.43 -39.19
N GLN A 817 -1.33 11.28 -39.78
CA GLN A 817 -2.20 10.14 -39.50
C GLN A 817 -1.59 8.82 -39.98
N ARG A 818 -0.89 8.83 -41.12
CA ARG A 818 -0.16 7.66 -41.65
C ARG A 818 0.92 7.22 -40.66
N LEU A 819 1.78 8.13 -40.23
CA LEU A 819 2.86 7.85 -39.26
C LEU A 819 2.30 7.33 -37.93
N LEU A 820 1.27 7.99 -37.38
CA LEU A 820 0.61 7.58 -36.14
C LEU A 820 0.06 6.16 -36.24
N THR A 821 -0.66 5.85 -37.32
CA THR A 821 -1.29 4.54 -37.53
C THR A 821 -0.23 3.45 -37.75
N GLU A 822 0.84 3.75 -38.48
CA GLU A 822 1.95 2.82 -38.70
C GLU A 822 2.61 2.42 -37.38
N TYR A 823 3.00 3.39 -36.56
CA TYR A 823 3.65 3.12 -35.28
C TYR A 823 2.70 2.55 -34.23
N GLN A 824 1.41 2.90 -34.27
CA GLN A 824 0.40 2.21 -33.47
C GLN A 824 0.36 0.71 -33.79
N LYS A 825 0.32 0.34 -35.07
CA LYS A 825 0.36 -1.07 -35.50
C LYS A 825 1.65 -1.77 -35.11
N LYS A 826 2.81 -1.08 -35.21
CA LYS A 826 4.10 -1.64 -34.77
C LYS A 826 4.09 -1.92 -33.26
N VAL A 827 3.69 -0.95 -32.44
CA VAL A 827 3.61 -1.12 -30.98
C VAL A 827 2.63 -2.25 -30.61
N GLU A 828 1.47 -2.33 -31.25
CA GLU A 828 0.53 -3.45 -31.06
C GLU A 828 1.09 -4.80 -31.52
N GLY A 829 1.86 -4.82 -32.60
CA GLY A 829 2.57 -6.01 -33.09
C GLY A 829 3.63 -6.49 -32.11
N TRP A 830 4.51 -5.58 -31.67
CA TRP A 830 5.54 -5.88 -30.67
C TRP A 830 4.94 -6.35 -29.35
N LYS A 831 3.80 -5.80 -28.93
CA LYS A 831 3.07 -6.31 -27.76
C LYS A 831 2.65 -7.78 -27.90
N LYS A 832 2.23 -8.22 -29.09
CA LYS A 832 1.87 -9.62 -29.36
C LYS A 832 3.08 -10.55 -29.45
N GLU A 833 4.24 -10.02 -29.82
CA GLU A 833 5.49 -10.79 -29.85
C GLU A 833 6.11 -10.97 -28.45
N LEU A 834 5.85 -10.03 -27.54
CA LEU A 834 6.47 -9.97 -26.21
C LEU A 834 5.63 -10.64 -25.11
N GLY A 835 4.34 -10.91 -25.37
CA GLY A 835 3.42 -11.61 -24.46
C GLY A 835 3.05 -12.97 -25.00
#